data_AF-A0A536VIR8-F1
#
_entry.id   AF-A0A536VIR8-F1
#
_cell.length_a   1.000
_cell.length_b   1.000
_cell.length_c   1.000
_cell.angle_alpha   90.00
_cell.angle_beta   90.00
_cell.angle_gamma   90.00
#
_symmetry.space_group_name_H-M   'P 1'
#
loop_
_entity.id
_entity.type
_entity.pdbx_description
1 polymer ?
#
loop_
_entity_poly.entity_id
_entity_poly.type
_entity_poly.pdbx_seq_one_letter_code
_entity_poly.pdbx_strand_id
1 'polypeptide(L)'
;MRRTTLLDFAIGATLAVVPVMLAILLLVAVIRPREPSAVSPLRGPGDRYLSVRHVAALKTFEEAIVRRSGSTPSTPSAADMLAGVPQCRAEWDTPWTARWIARWHDHGTLAPSPAERIAAQWAELDAALWRFSTRPNTRVAGGVGLDAQRWFDAARRVLGVSLETPEYPGQRFQLACADLATALATLSRADARMLDALAWRGTEGAKVVARWRADQMMEIAPRQVARHNPWNGVSGCIFLGGHDASGAVTAPTHFIASAHSAQERLCAMPALFNSGDAASTTVPTPLAGESPTALSSDDARWMVPPSLPAMLQALEPLRNPTGALYRLYTESQAAASDPPSAYRYGPNRIVLDGAPVDVGFSVDLTIVPPLQALAQKTAACYTGRHDVCRALDMRRAEDKGQPLGNRLLEGAMVRMAAVAVIDVATGRIEALAGAMSPCARSEVDGPGRDANCDKRMPYPVRYRPDALLNPAVFHDAMPASTIKPIMAAAFLTDRDVGARWLAAERAEMKRTAMPSHDSMRGQLMRSDSARFLDRMFCSDKSFDHCHRPWDVQAMASAFGWNNGCIEPRVDCGKQDLLFGRAVDATAEAGAIRPLATPVAFGRLLSEPVAGRLGAPLHLTPAMVLNPAIVRRCAAGADGRARSKDDWEKCSGGAVVDIVAEGWGQGHARSSALGIAGMMATLAAAANGQADVRRPHLVESLRGVANGKPATLASAVERWELAAPQANRVSHDAAEVILSGLSYGHRAGTSRTACEQVFDARACRDIEWLAGKTGTPSFPSDDFSLDQLVKLCGRPDEARRSNEPACGALRPYKWYVAAYRSDAHGSGPWTKVIAVLTERNWTVQGGRIHGAGDHGPNPAAEIAMQITGRQLGVIPGAAP
;
A
#
# COMPACT_ATOMS: atom_id res chain seq x y z
N MET A 1 66.37 13.27 -64.42
CA MET A 1 65.81 13.14 -63.05
C MET A 1 64.48 13.89 -63.01
N ARG A 2 63.34 13.18 -63.04
CA ARG A 2 62.02 13.81 -62.87
C ARG A 2 61.78 14.04 -61.37
N ARG A 3 61.52 15.29 -60.98
CA ARG A 3 61.18 15.67 -59.61
C ARG A 3 59.75 15.21 -59.31
N THR A 4 59.62 14.16 -58.51
CA THR A 4 58.36 13.78 -57.85
C THR A 4 57.94 14.91 -56.92
N THR A 5 56.70 15.38 -57.08
CA THR A 5 56.16 16.48 -56.28
C THR A 5 55.33 15.93 -55.12
N LEU A 6 55.13 16.72 -54.07
CA LEU A 6 54.26 16.39 -52.93
C LEU A 6 52.83 15.98 -53.33
N LEU A 7 52.37 16.43 -54.50
CA LEU A 7 51.09 16.05 -55.08
C LEU A 7 51.04 14.57 -55.50
N ASP A 8 52.16 14.00 -55.95
CA ASP A 8 52.25 12.59 -56.34
C ASP A 8 52.15 11.66 -55.12
N PHE A 9 52.69 12.08 -53.98
CA PHE A 9 52.53 11.38 -52.70
C PHE A 9 51.11 11.49 -52.14
N ALA A 10 50.46 12.65 -52.29
CA ALA A 10 49.07 12.82 -51.89
C ALA A 10 48.12 11.96 -52.74
N ILE A 11 48.34 11.88 -54.06
CA ILE A 11 47.55 11.03 -54.96
C ILE A 11 47.78 9.54 -54.67
N GLY A 12 49.03 9.13 -54.40
CA GLY A 12 49.37 7.76 -54.01
C GLY A 12 48.75 7.34 -52.67
N ALA A 13 48.76 8.23 -51.67
CA ALA A 13 48.12 7.98 -50.37
C ALA A 13 46.59 7.91 -50.49
N THR A 14 45.99 8.72 -51.36
CA THR A 14 44.53 8.71 -51.58
C THR A 14 44.09 7.45 -52.34
N LEU A 15 44.89 6.97 -53.29
CA LEU A 15 44.62 5.71 -54.02
C LEU A 15 44.77 4.45 -53.15
N ALA A 16 45.55 4.50 -52.07
CA ALA A 16 45.70 3.37 -51.13
C ALA A 16 44.65 3.37 -50.00
N VAL A 17 44.20 4.55 -49.56
CA VAL A 17 43.26 4.69 -48.43
C VAL A 17 41.82 4.49 -48.87
N VAL A 18 41.45 4.94 -50.07
CA VAL A 18 40.06 4.84 -50.56
C VAL A 18 39.58 3.39 -50.70
N PRO A 19 40.34 2.43 -51.27
CA PRO A 19 39.90 1.03 -51.38
C PRO A 19 39.77 0.35 -50.01
N VAL A 20 40.66 0.69 -49.07
CA VAL A 20 40.64 0.15 -47.70
C VAL A 20 39.46 0.70 -46.92
N MET A 21 39.16 2.00 -47.02
CA MET A 21 37.96 2.59 -46.45
C MET A 21 36.70 2.03 -47.12
N LEU A 22 36.70 1.80 -48.44
CA LEU A 22 35.56 1.19 -49.13
C LEU A 22 35.34 -0.25 -48.69
N ALA A 23 36.42 -1.02 -48.50
CA ALA A 23 36.37 -2.39 -47.99
C ALA A 23 35.88 -2.42 -46.53
N ILE A 24 36.33 -1.49 -45.67
CA ILE A 24 35.84 -1.35 -44.29
C ILE A 24 34.37 -0.90 -44.28
N LEU A 25 33.97 0.03 -45.13
CA LEU A 25 32.56 0.46 -45.25
C LEU A 25 31.66 -0.67 -45.78
N LEU A 26 32.13 -1.47 -46.74
CA LEU A 26 31.44 -2.67 -47.22
C LEU A 26 31.37 -3.75 -46.15
N LEU A 27 32.45 -3.97 -45.38
CA LEU A 27 32.47 -4.89 -44.25
C LEU A 27 31.50 -4.44 -43.14
N VAL A 28 31.46 -3.14 -42.83
CA VAL A 28 30.52 -2.53 -41.86
C VAL A 28 29.07 -2.59 -42.38
N ALA A 29 28.85 -2.44 -43.69
CA ALA A 29 27.54 -2.56 -44.32
C ALA A 29 27.03 -4.02 -44.40
N VAL A 30 27.93 -5.01 -44.41
CA VAL A 30 27.61 -6.45 -44.42
C VAL A 30 27.45 -7.01 -43.01
N ILE A 31 28.14 -6.44 -42.00
CA ILE A 31 28.10 -6.91 -40.60
C ILE A 31 27.00 -6.21 -39.77
N ARG A 32 26.49 -5.04 -40.18
CA ARG A 32 25.29 -4.46 -39.54
C ARG A 32 24.00 -5.00 -40.18
N PRO A 33 23.09 -5.63 -39.42
CA PRO A 33 21.71 -5.74 -39.85
C PRO A 33 21.17 -4.32 -40.11
N ARG A 34 20.54 -4.12 -41.26
CA ARG A 34 19.79 -2.89 -41.57
C ARG A 34 18.74 -2.64 -40.48
N GLU A 35 19.01 -1.69 -39.58
CA GLU A 35 17.96 -1.04 -38.80
C GLU A 35 17.22 -0.05 -39.72
N PRO A 36 15.88 -0.14 -39.85
CA PRO A 36 15.10 0.97 -40.35
C PRO A 36 14.79 1.89 -39.16
N SER A 37 15.61 2.91 -38.94
CA SER A 37 15.29 4.04 -38.06
C SER A 37 15.42 5.35 -38.83
N ALA A 38 14.48 5.56 -39.74
CA ALA A 38 14.21 6.87 -40.32
C ALA A 38 12.74 6.92 -40.76
N VAL A 39 11.85 7.14 -39.80
CA VAL A 39 10.49 7.62 -40.08
C VAL A 39 10.21 8.79 -39.14
N SER A 40 9.83 9.91 -39.73
CA SER A 40 9.43 11.17 -39.09
C SER A 40 8.38 10.98 -37.97
N PRO A 41 8.34 11.88 -36.98
CA PRO A 41 7.55 11.70 -35.77
C PRO A 41 6.08 12.08 -36.00
N LEU A 42 5.23 11.10 -36.29
CA LEU A 42 3.83 11.17 -35.89
C LEU A 42 3.74 10.65 -34.45
N ARG A 43 3.81 11.58 -33.51
CA ARG A 43 3.78 11.35 -32.05
C ARG A 43 2.41 10.81 -31.61
N GLY A 44 2.25 9.49 -31.62
CA GLY A 44 1.33 8.73 -30.77
C GLY A 44 2.02 8.22 -29.49
N PRO A 45 1.32 7.61 -28.51
CA PRO A 45 1.80 7.46 -27.13
C PRO A 45 3.05 6.56 -27.02
N GLY A 46 4.21 7.20 -27.05
CA GLY A 46 5.55 6.61 -27.10
C GLY A 46 6.25 6.54 -25.74
N ASP A 47 5.70 5.76 -24.82
CA ASP A 47 6.32 5.53 -23.50
C ASP A 47 7.01 4.17 -23.40
N ARG A 48 6.75 3.30 -24.37
CA ARG A 48 7.15 1.89 -24.33
C ARG A 48 7.50 1.41 -25.73
N TYR A 49 8.72 0.92 -25.91
CA TYR A 49 9.10 0.21 -27.11
C TYR A 49 8.53 -1.21 -27.05
N LEU A 50 7.64 -1.52 -27.98
CA LEU A 50 7.14 -2.86 -28.22
C LEU A 50 7.96 -3.45 -29.37
N SER A 51 8.96 -4.27 -29.06
CA SER A 51 9.51 -5.14 -30.10
C SER A 51 8.45 -6.17 -30.46
N VAL A 52 7.78 -5.95 -31.60
CA VAL A 52 6.76 -6.86 -32.16
C VAL A 52 7.30 -8.29 -32.21
N ARG A 53 8.55 -8.44 -32.66
CA ARG A 53 9.28 -9.71 -32.69
C ARG A 53 9.43 -10.32 -31.31
N HIS A 54 9.87 -9.53 -30.33
CA HIS A 54 10.07 -10.04 -28.96
C HIS A 54 8.76 -10.44 -28.28
N VAL A 55 7.67 -9.68 -28.48
CA VAL A 55 6.34 -10.05 -27.96
C VAL A 55 5.87 -11.36 -28.60
N ALA A 56 6.00 -11.50 -29.92
CA ALA A 56 5.64 -12.73 -30.62
C ALA A 56 6.48 -13.93 -30.14
N ALA A 57 7.78 -13.75 -29.93
CA ALA A 57 8.64 -14.77 -29.34
C ALA A 57 8.19 -15.15 -27.92
N LEU A 58 7.89 -14.17 -27.06
CA LEU A 58 7.39 -14.42 -25.70
C LEU A 58 6.04 -15.16 -25.71
N LYS A 59 5.14 -14.83 -26.64
CA LYS A 59 3.84 -15.50 -26.77
C LYS A 59 3.92 -16.98 -27.14
N THR A 60 5.05 -17.47 -27.68
CA THR A 60 5.25 -18.91 -27.87
C THR A 60 5.18 -19.69 -26.54
N PHE A 61 5.48 -19.03 -25.41
CA PHE A 61 5.40 -19.63 -24.08
C PHE A 61 3.97 -19.72 -23.52
N GLU A 62 2.98 -19.03 -24.11
CA GLU A 62 1.57 -19.23 -23.76
C GLU A 62 1.06 -20.64 -24.14
N GLU A 63 1.77 -21.32 -25.06
CA GLU A 63 1.51 -22.71 -25.45
C GLU A 63 2.40 -23.72 -24.74
N ALA A 64 3.65 -23.32 -24.47
CA ALA A 64 4.64 -24.16 -23.82
C ALA A 64 4.29 -24.42 -22.34
N ILE A 65 3.71 -23.43 -21.65
CA ILE A 65 3.41 -23.53 -20.22
C ILE A 65 2.09 -24.28 -20.03
N VAL A 66 2.18 -25.51 -19.52
CA VAL A 66 1.06 -26.43 -19.33
C VAL A 66 0.93 -26.89 -17.88
N ARG A 67 -0.22 -27.47 -17.52
CA ARG A 67 -0.39 -28.13 -16.21
C ARG A 67 0.50 -29.37 -16.12
N ARG A 68 1.10 -29.59 -14.96
CA ARG A 68 1.99 -30.71 -14.65
C ARG A 68 1.34 -31.60 -13.60
N SER A 69 1.21 -32.89 -13.91
CA SER A 69 0.58 -33.91 -13.04
C SER A 69 1.57 -34.72 -12.20
N GLY A 70 2.84 -34.28 -12.09
CA GLY A 70 3.82 -34.83 -11.14
C GLY A 70 5.04 -35.55 -11.74
N SER A 71 5.05 -35.86 -13.04
CA SER A 71 6.26 -36.36 -13.72
C SER A 71 7.15 -35.20 -14.18
N THR A 72 8.47 -35.32 -14.04
CA THR A 72 9.44 -34.38 -14.60
C THR A 72 9.56 -34.65 -16.11
N PRO A 73 9.13 -33.73 -17.01
CA PRO A 73 9.46 -33.88 -18.42
C PRO A 73 10.99 -33.90 -18.57
N SER A 74 11.50 -34.72 -19.49
CA SER A 74 12.93 -34.69 -19.83
C SER A 74 13.29 -33.29 -20.30
N THR A 75 14.22 -32.62 -19.62
CA THR A 75 14.75 -31.34 -20.06
C THR A 75 15.43 -31.53 -21.43
N PRO A 76 15.03 -30.79 -22.48
CA PRO A 76 15.62 -30.91 -23.81
C PRO A 76 17.12 -30.63 -23.75
N SER A 77 17.91 -31.53 -24.33
CA SER A 77 19.35 -31.33 -24.53
C SER A 77 19.62 -30.30 -25.64
N ALA A 78 20.87 -29.84 -25.78
CA ALA A 78 21.26 -28.98 -26.89
C ALA A 78 20.95 -29.63 -28.27
N ALA A 79 21.08 -30.95 -28.39
CA ALA A 79 20.72 -31.68 -29.60
C ALA A 79 19.20 -31.65 -29.87
N ASP A 80 18.39 -31.77 -28.81
CA ASP A 80 16.93 -31.68 -28.91
C ASP A 80 16.49 -30.27 -29.32
N MET A 81 17.15 -29.21 -28.83
CA MET A 81 16.89 -27.83 -29.25
C MET A 81 17.16 -27.63 -30.76
N LEU A 82 18.27 -28.18 -31.27
CA LEU A 82 18.65 -28.10 -32.68
C LEU A 82 17.79 -29.00 -33.60
N ALA A 83 17.16 -30.04 -33.05
CA ALA A 83 16.24 -30.91 -33.76
C ALA A 83 14.81 -30.33 -33.77
N GLY A 84 14.37 -29.75 -32.65
CA GLY A 84 13.02 -29.20 -32.47
C GLY A 84 12.76 -27.94 -33.28
N VAL A 85 13.77 -27.08 -33.47
CA VAL A 85 13.68 -25.85 -34.29
C VAL A 85 14.75 -25.85 -35.38
N PRO A 86 14.60 -26.68 -36.42
CA PRO A 86 15.64 -26.87 -37.43
C PRO A 86 15.99 -25.58 -38.20
N GLN A 87 15.05 -24.63 -38.30
CA GLN A 87 15.28 -23.31 -38.89
C GLN A 87 16.39 -22.52 -38.18
N CYS A 88 16.63 -22.78 -36.90
CA CYS A 88 17.60 -22.06 -36.08
C CYS A 88 18.96 -22.75 -35.97
N ARG A 89 19.15 -23.91 -36.62
CA ARG A 89 20.37 -24.72 -36.49
C ARG A 89 21.64 -23.94 -36.86
N ALA A 90 21.59 -23.15 -37.93
CA ALA A 90 22.75 -22.37 -38.38
C ALA A 90 23.20 -21.29 -37.37
N GLU A 91 22.27 -20.77 -36.57
CA GLU A 91 22.55 -19.73 -35.57
C GLU A 91 22.89 -20.32 -34.20
N TRP A 92 22.25 -21.44 -33.84
CA TRP A 92 22.38 -22.04 -32.51
C TRP A 92 23.49 -23.07 -32.39
N ASP A 93 23.85 -23.72 -33.50
CA ASP A 93 24.95 -24.67 -33.53
C ASP A 93 26.30 -23.95 -33.66
N THR A 94 27.33 -24.50 -33.03
CA THR A 94 28.69 -23.98 -33.15
C THR A 94 29.41 -24.77 -34.24
N PRO A 95 29.90 -24.13 -35.31
CA PRO A 95 30.60 -24.84 -36.38
C PRO A 95 31.73 -25.70 -35.82
N TRP A 96 31.83 -26.93 -36.32
CA TRP A 96 32.83 -27.91 -35.88
C TRP A 96 34.27 -27.38 -35.94
N THR A 97 34.56 -26.48 -36.87
CA THR A 97 35.85 -25.78 -37.03
C THR A 97 36.18 -24.90 -35.83
N ALA A 98 35.22 -24.16 -35.27
CA ALA A 98 35.42 -23.31 -34.10
C ALA A 98 35.66 -24.14 -32.82
N ARG A 99 34.97 -25.29 -32.70
CA ARG A 99 35.22 -26.27 -31.62
C ARG A 99 36.60 -26.90 -31.72
N TRP A 100 37.12 -27.11 -32.93
CA TRP A 100 38.45 -27.67 -33.15
C TRP A 100 39.57 -26.65 -32.83
N ILE A 101 39.42 -25.39 -33.25
CA ILE A 101 40.39 -24.31 -32.99
C ILE A 101 40.49 -23.99 -31.49
N ALA A 102 39.36 -23.92 -30.77
CA ALA A 102 39.35 -23.67 -29.33
C ALA A 102 40.00 -24.81 -28.52
N ARG A 103 39.91 -26.05 -29.02
CA ARG A 103 40.54 -27.24 -28.40
C ARG A 103 42.06 -27.28 -28.58
N TRP A 104 42.60 -26.50 -29.51
CA TRP A 104 44.04 -26.42 -29.81
C TRP A 104 44.73 -25.23 -29.14
N HIS A 105 43.99 -24.16 -28.82
CA HIS A 105 44.56 -22.91 -28.31
C HIS A 105 44.46 -22.71 -26.79
N ASP A 106 43.69 -23.52 -26.05
CA ASP A 106 43.54 -23.33 -24.62
C ASP A 106 43.30 -24.64 -23.85
N HIS A 107 43.94 -24.82 -22.69
CA HIS A 107 43.61 -25.87 -21.72
C HIS A 107 42.38 -25.51 -20.87
N GLY A 108 41.61 -24.48 -21.28
CA GLY A 108 40.40 -24.00 -20.62
C GLY A 108 39.11 -24.66 -21.13
N THR A 109 38.10 -24.71 -20.26
CA THR A 109 36.73 -25.15 -20.59
C THR A 109 36.15 -24.32 -21.74
N LEU A 110 35.77 -24.98 -22.84
CA LEU A 110 35.07 -24.35 -23.97
C LEU A 110 33.85 -23.56 -23.50
N ALA A 111 33.70 -22.32 -23.98
CA ALA A 111 32.50 -21.54 -23.74
C ALA A 111 31.28 -22.30 -24.31
N PRO A 112 30.15 -22.38 -23.57
CA PRO A 112 28.99 -23.13 -24.01
C PRO A 112 28.40 -22.53 -25.29
N SER A 113 28.02 -23.40 -26.23
CA SER A 113 27.32 -23.05 -27.48
C SER A 113 25.99 -22.34 -27.20
N PRO A 114 25.44 -21.56 -28.15
CA PRO A 114 24.12 -20.96 -27.97
C PRO A 114 23.03 -22.00 -27.65
N ALA A 115 23.04 -23.17 -28.31
CA ALA A 115 22.11 -24.27 -28.00
C ALA A 115 22.27 -24.81 -26.56
N GLU A 116 23.50 -24.96 -26.06
CA GLU A 116 23.76 -25.34 -24.67
C GLU A 116 23.27 -24.29 -23.68
N ARG A 117 23.44 -22.99 -23.98
CA ARG A 117 22.91 -21.90 -23.15
C ARG A 117 21.38 -21.87 -23.13
N ILE A 118 20.74 -22.07 -24.28
CA ILE A 118 19.27 -22.13 -24.39
C ILE A 118 18.73 -23.31 -23.60
N ALA A 119 19.35 -24.50 -23.70
CA ALA A 119 18.97 -25.67 -22.92
C ALA A 119 19.13 -25.45 -21.40
N ALA A 120 20.21 -24.80 -20.97
CA ALA A 120 20.40 -24.43 -19.56
C ALA A 120 19.33 -23.44 -19.07
N GLN A 121 19.07 -22.37 -19.82
CA GLN A 121 18.02 -21.39 -19.49
C GLN A 121 16.61 -22.00 -19.49
N TRP A 122 16.37 -23.00 -20.34
CA TRP A 122 15.13 -23.77 -20.33
C TRP A 122 14.96 -24.54 -19.02
N ALA A 123 16.03 -25.21 -18.55
CA ALA A 123 16.02 -25.92 -17.28
C ALA A 123 15.79 -24.96 -16.11
N GLU A 124 16.45 -23.80 -16.12
CA GLU A 124 16.26 -22.75 -15.12
C GLU A 124 14.80 -22.25 -15.08
N LEU A 125 14.22 -21.98 -16.26
CA LEU A 125 12.83 -21.52 -16.35
C LEU A 125 11.84 -22.60 -15.92
N ASP A 126 12.02 -23.87 -16.32
CA ASP A 126 11.13 -24.96 -15.89
C ASP A 126 11.19 -25.16 -14.37
N ALA A 127 12.39 -25.12 -13.78
CA ALA A 127 12.56 -25.19 -12.34
C ALA A 127 11.94 -23.97 -11.62
N ALA A 128 12.05 -22.77 -12.21
CA ALA A 128 11.42 -21.57 -11.68
C ALA A 128 9.88 -21.64 -11.80
N LEU A 129 9.33 -22.16 -12.89
CA LEU A 129 7.88 -22.39 -13.07
C LEU A 129 7.34 -23.42 -12.08
N TRP A 130 8.07 -24.50 -11.83
CA TRP A 130 7.71 -25.47 -10.81
C TRP A 130 7.71 -24.84 -9.42
N ARG A 131 8.77 -24.11 -9.04
CA ARG A 131 8.80 -23.35 -7.76
C ARG A 131 7.66 -22.33 -7.69
N PHE A 132 7.41 -21.58 -8.75
CA PHE A 132 6.33 -20.59 -8.85
C PHE A 132 4.93 -21.20 -8.66
N SER A 133 4.72 -22.43 -9.14
CA SER A 133 3.43 -23.12 -9.10
C SER A 133 3.26 -24.08 -7.94
N THR A 134 4.31 -24.32 -7.15
CA THR A 134 4.27 -25.16 -5.95
C THR A 134 4.59 -24.41 -4.66
N ARG A 135 5.03 -23.14 -4.75
CA ARG A 135 5.16 -22.27 -3.57
C ARG A 135 3.80 -22.03 -2.90
N PRO A 136 3.76 -21.74 -1.59
CA PRO A 136 2.55 -21.22 -0.93
C PRO A 136 2.02 -19.97 -1.66
N ASN A 137 0.70 -19.83 -1.79
CA ASN A 137 0.02 -18.77 -2.57
C ASN A 137 0.24 -18.88 -4.10
N THR A 138 -0.11 -20.03 -4.69
CA THR A 138 0.01 -20.26 -6.13
C THR A 138 -0.99 -19.39 -6.90
N ARG A 139 -0.56 -18.78 -8.01
CA ARG A 139 -1.47 -18.08 -8.96
C ARG A 139 -2.21 -19.04 -9.91
N VAL A 140 -1.96 -20.34 -9.73
CA VAL A 140 -2.43 -21.42 -10.59
C VAL A 140 -2.98 -22.54 -9.71
N ALA A 141 -4.05 -23.19 -10.18
CA ALA A 141 -4.76 -24.24 -9.43
C ALA A 141 -4.00 -25.57 -9.32
N GLY A 142 -2.78 -25.65 -9.84
CA GLY A 142 -1.91 -26.83 -9.80
C GLY A 142 -0.52 -26.53 -10.37
N GLY A 143 0.40 -27.49 -10.25
CA GLY A 143 1.76 -27.36 -10.78
C GLY A 143 1.76 -27.08 -12.28
N VAL A 144 2.69 -26.24 -12.74
CA VAL A 144 2.92 -25.94 -14.16
C VAL A 144 4.38 -26.22 -14.53
N GLY A 145 4.62 -26.44 -15.81
CA GLY A 145 5.95 -26.64 -16.36
C GLY A 145 5.96 -26.37 -17.86
N LEU A 146 7.14 -26.51 -18.46
CA LEU A 146 7.32 -26.37 -19.90
C LEU A 146 7.14 -27.70 -20.63
N ASP A 147 6.40 -27.64 -21.73
CA ASP A 147 6.32 -28.68 -22.74
C ASP A 147 7.16 -28.26 -23.96
N ALA A 148 8.28 -28.94 -24.15
CA ALA A 148 9.23 -28.64 -25.22
C ALA A 148 8.63 -28.84 -26.62
N GLN A 149 7.78 -29.86 -26.81
CA GLN A 149 7.19 -30.13 -28.12
C GLN A 149 6.18 -29.05 -28.49
N ARG A 150 5.33 -28.63 -27.55
CA ARG A 150 4.40 -27.51 -27.76
C ARG A 150 5.14 -26.21 -28.08
N TRP A 151 6.26 -25.95 -27.39
CA TRP A 151 7.08 -24.79 -27.69
C TRP A 151 7.74 -24.88 -29.07
N PHE A 152 8.31 -26.03 -29.44
CA PHE A 152 8.87 -26.24 -30.78
C PHE A 152 7.82 -26.02 -31.87
N ASP A 153 6.60 -26.51 -31.67
CA ASP A 153 5.49 -26.28 -32.59
C ASP A 153 5.13 -24.80 -32.69
N ALA A 154 5.02 -24.09 -31.57
CA ALA A 154 4.75 -22.66 -31.54
C ALA A 154 5.88 -21.86 -32.21
N ALA A 155 7.14 -22.16 -31.90
CA ALA A 155 8.31 -21.50 -32.46
C ALA A 155 8.38 -21.69 -33.99
N ARG A 156 8.21 -22.92 -34.48
CA ARG A 156 8.20 -23.23 -35.92
C ARG A 156 7.09 -22.48 -36.66
N ARG A 157 5.89 -22.38 -36.07
CA ARG A 157 4.79 -21.62 -36.67
C ARG A 157 5.09 -20.13 -36.75
N VAL A 158 5.57 -19.52 -35.66
CA VAL A 158 5.82 -18.06 -35.62
C VAL A 158 7.01 -17.64 -36.48
N LEU A 159 8.06 -18.48 -36.58
CA LEU A 159 9.19 -18.26 -37.51
C LEU A 159 8.78 -18.31 -38.99
N GLY A 160 7.66 -18.96 -39.32
CA GLY A 160 7.16 -19.10 -40.69
C GLY A 160 6.17 -18.02 -41.13
N VAL A 161 5.79 -17.08 -40.26
CA VAL A 161 4.69 -16.12 -40.52
C VAL A 161 5.18 -14.68 -40.41
N SER A 162 4.75 -13.83 -41.34
CA SER A 162 4.96 -12.37 -41.22
C SER A 162 4.01 -11.78 -40.18
N LEU A 163 4.55 -11.05 -39.21
CA LEU A 163 3.81 -10.35 -38.16
C LEU A 163 3.43 -8.95 -38.64
N GLU A 164 2.16 -8.58 -38.53
CA GLU A 164 1.66 -7.21 -38.72
C GLU A 164 1.07 -6.72 -37.39
N THR A 165 1.21 -5.43 -37.10
CA THR A 165 0.72 -4.83 -35.85
C THR A 165 -0.08 -3.56 -36.08
N PRO A 166 -1.14 -3.30 -35.30
CA PRO A 166 -1.90 -2.05 -35.36
C PRO A 166 -1.05 -0.79 -35.18
N GLU A 167 0.06 -0.88 -34.43
CA GLU A 167 0.98 0.22 -34.15
C GLU A 167 1.86 0.60 -35.36
N TYR A 168 2.03 -0.33 -36.31
CA TYR A 168 2.82 -0.14 -37.53
C TYR A 168 2.03 -0.68 -38.74
N PRO A 169 0.90 -0.03 -39.10
CA PRO A 169 0.04 -0.52 -40.16
C PRO A 169 0.80 -0.58 -41.49
N GLY A 170 0.71 -1.73 -42.17
CA GLY A 170 1.40 -1.98 -43.44
C GLY A 170 2.87 -2.41 -43.34
N GLN A 171 3.45 -2.47 -42.13
CA GLN A 171 4.79 -3.04 -41.94
C GLN A 171 4.73 -4.51 -41.50
N ARG A 172 5.52 -5.34 -42.16
CA ARG A 172 5.66 -6.77 -41.87
C ARG A 172 6.99 -7.05 -41.17
N PHE A 173 6.93 -7.75 -40.05
CA PHE A 173 8.09 -8.18 -39.29
C PHE A 173 8.23 -9.70 -39.36
N GLN A 174 9.46 -10.21 -39.44
CA GLN A 174 9.74 -11.65 -39.45
C GLN A 174 10.44 -12.05 -38.17
N LEU A 175 10.01 -13.08 -37.44
CA LEU A 175 10.72 -13.48 -36.21
C LEU A 175 12.13 -14.01 -36.53
N ALA A 176 13.14 -13.68 -35.73
CA ALA A 176 14.49 -14.28 -35.81
C ALA A 176 14.73 -15.30 -34.69
N CYS A 177 15.69 -16.21 -34.89
CA CYS A 177 16.05 -17.21 -33.88
C CYS A 177 16.64 -16.59 -32.60
N ALA A 178 17.36 -15.47 -32.72
CA ALA A 178 17.78 -14.65 -31.59
C ALA A 178 16.61 -14.12 -30.74
N ASP A 179 15.45 -13.84 -31.34
CA ASP A 179 14.28 -13.33 -30.61
C ASP A 179 13.72 -14.40 -29.65
N LEU A 180 13.70 -15.67 -30.08
CA LEU A 180 13.28 -16.82 -29.26
C LEU A 180 14.22 -17.04 -28.06
N ALA A 181 15.54 -17.02 -28.31
CA ALA A 181 16.53 -17.13 -27.24
C ALA A 181 16.43 -15.96 -26.25
N THR A 182 16.21 -14.74 -26.77
CA THR A 182 16.03 -13.54 -25.94
C THR A 182 14.74 -13.61 -25.11
N ALA A 183 13.65 -14.15 -25.66
CA ALA A 183 12.40 -14.35 -24.94
C ALA A 183 12.57 -15.32 -23.77
N LEU A 184 13.24 -16.46 -23.99
CA LEU A 184 13.58 -17.41 -22.93
C LEU A 184 14.43 -16.76 -21.83
N ALA A 185 15.51 -16.08 -22.23
CA ALA A 185 16.39 -15.37 -21.30
C ALA A 185 15.66 -14.25 -20.52
N THR A 186 14.62 -13.66 -21.10
CA THR A 186 13.81 -12.63 -20.43
C THR A 186 12.93 -13.25 -19.36
N LEU A 187 12.33 -14.41 -19.64
CA LEU A 187 11.51 -15.14 -18.67
C LEU A 187 12.34 -15.79 -17.55
N SER A 188 13.57 -16.22 -17.81
CA SER A 188 14.45 -16.81 -16.78
C SER A 188 15.17 -15.77 -15.92
N ARG A 189 15.29 -14.52 -16.38
CA ARG A 189 16.06 -13.46 -15.71
C ARG A 189 15.56 -13.18 -14.29
N ALA A 190 16.51 -12.88 -13.41
CA ALA A 190 16.26 -12.46 -12.03
C ALA A 190 15.35 -13.44 -11.27
N ASP A 191 15.66 -14.74 -11.39
CA ASP A 191 14.89 -15.85 -10.80
C ASP A 191 13.42 -15.86 -11.28
N ALA A 192 13.21 -15.62 -12.57
CA ALA A 192 11.92 -15.57 -13.22
C ALA A 192 10.88 -14.62 -12.58
N ARG A 193 11.33 -13.51 -11.97
CA ARG A 193 10.44 -12.46 -11.40
C ARG A 193 9.34 -11.99 -12.35
N MET A 194 9.58 -12.06 -13.67
CA MET A 194 8.59 -11.68 -14.66
C MET A 194 7.29 -12.50 -14.56
N LEU A 195 7.35 -13.76 -14.10
CA LEU A 195 6.16 -14.61 -13.92
C LEU A 195 5.12 -13.97 -12.98
N ASP A 196 5.55 -13.19 -11.98
CA ASP A 196 4.68 -12.46 -11.06
C ASP A 196 3.97 -11.25 -11.69
N ALA A 197 4.35 -10.83 -12.90
CA ALA A 197 3.69 -9.74 -13.62
C ALA A 197 2.68 -10.23 -14.68
N LEU A 198 2.69 -11.53 -15.01
CA LEU A 198 1.87 -12.12 -16.06
C LEU A 198 0.47 -12.46 -15.56
N ALA A 199 -0.46 -12.57 -16.51
CA ALA A 199 -1.84 -12.96 -16.24
C ALA A 199 -1.93 -14.49 -16.18
N TRP A 200 -2.55 -15.05 -15.13
CA TRP A 200 -2.62 -16.50 -14.89
C TRP A 200 -4.05 -17.04 -14.78
N ARG A 201 -4.26 -18.25 -15.29
CA ARG A 201 -5.51 -18.99 -15.19
C ARG A 201 -5.62 -19.51 -13.75
N GLY A 202 -6.44 -18.83 -12.97
CA GLY A 202 -6.61 -19.07 -11.53
C GLY A 202 -6.73 -17.77 -10.74
N THR A 203 -6.11 -16.68 -11.22
CA THR A 203 -6.21 -15.33 -10.65
C THR A 203 -7.02 -14.38 -11.52
N GLU A 204 -7.03 -14.59 -12.84
CA GLU A 204 -7.82 -13.76 -13.76
C GLU A 204 -9.32 -14.03 -13.67
N GLY A 205 -10.13 -12.97 -13.82
CA GLY A 205 -11.59 -13.07 -13.76
C GLY A 205 -12.18 -13.86 -14.94
N ALA A 206 -13.35 -14.47 -14.75
CA ALA A 206 -13.99 -15.34 -15.75
C ALA A 206 -14.14 -14.69 -17.14
N LYS A 207 -14.41 -13.37 -17.20
CA LYS A 207 -14.49 -12.62 -18.47
C LYS A 207 -13.16 -12.59 -19.23
N VAL A 208 -12.04 -12.45 -18.52
CA VAL A 208 -10.70 -12.45 -19.13
C VAL A 208 -10.35 -13.86 -19.58
N VAL A 209 -10.55 -14.85 -18.71
CA VAL A 209 -10.23 -16.26 -18.97
C VAL A 209 -11.09 -16.85 -20.11
N ALA A 210 -12.31 -16.36 -20.33
CA ALA A 210 -13.19 -16.81 -21.41
C ALA A 210 -12.60 -16.59 -22.82
N ARG A 211 -11.66 -15.65 -22.99
CA ARG A 211 -11.00 -15.41 -24.28
C ARG A 211 -9.77 -16.29 -24.52
N TRP A 212 -9.35 -17.08 -23.52
CA TRP A 212 -8.16 -17.92 -23.60
C TRP A 212 -8.52 -19.33 -24.06
N ARG A 213 -7.56 -20.03 -24.69
CA ARG A 213 -7.72 -21.46 -25.03
C ARG A 213 -7.93 -22.29 -23.77
N ALA A 214 -8.66 -23.40 -23.87
CA ALA A 214 -9.03 -24.22 -22.71
C ALA A 214 -7.83 -24.70 -21.88
N ASP A 215 -6.70 -24.98 -22.53
CA ASP A 215 -5.45 -25.46 -21.95
C ASP A 215 -4.44 -24.34 -21.63
N GLN A 216 -4.68 -23.10 -22.08
CA GLN A 216 -3.78 -21.98 -21.86
C GLN A 216 -3.77 -21.56 -20.38
N MET A 217 -2.61 -21.65 -19.72
CA MET A 217 -2.47 -21.34 -18.30
C MET A 217 -2.13 -19.87 -18.02
N MET A 218 -1.66 -19.13 -19.02
CA MET A 218 -1.11 -17.78 -18.85
C MET A 218 -1.29 -16.95 -20.13
N GLU A 219 -1.39 -15.64 -19.99
CA GLU A 219 -1.37 -14.67 -21.10
C GLU A 219 -0.25 -13.63 -20.89
N ILE A 220 0.46 -13.31 -21.97
CA ILE A 220 1.46 -12.25 -22.04
C ILE A 220 0.85 -11.09 -22.83
N ALA A 221 0.38 -10.09 -22.10
CA ALA A 221 -0.12 -8.87 -22.72
C ALA A 221 1.06 -8.01 -23.22
N PRO A 222 1.01 -7.43 -24.43
CA PRO A 222 2.08 -6.57 -24.96
C PRO A 222 2.49 -5.47 -23.97
N ARG A 223 1.51 -4.88 -23.28
CA ARG A 223 1.74 -3.87 -22.23
C ARG A 223 2.61 -4.35 -21.06
N GLN A 224 2.59 -5.64 -20.70
CA GLN A 224 3.37 -6.19 -19.59
C GLN A 224 4.85 -6.36 -19.94
N VAL A 225 5.18 -6.40 -21.24
CA VAL A 225 6.52 -6.75 -21.74
C VAL A 225 7.18 -5.64 -22.55
N ALA A 226 6.46 -4.53 -22.70
CA ALA A 226 6.95 -3.36 -23.39
C ALA A 226 8.11 -2.74 -22.61
N ARG A 227 9.23 -2.51 -23.29
CA ARG A 227 10.46 -1.99 -22.67
C ARG A 227 10.39 -0.48 -22.57
N HIS A 228 10.95 0.07 -21.48
CA HIS A 228 11.19 1.50 -21.42
C HIS A 228 12.20 1.87 -22.51
N ASN A 229 11.94 2.94 -23.25
CA ASN A 229 12.90 3.44 -24.22
C ASN A 229 14.12 3.97 -23.45
N PRO A 230 15.33 3.41 -23.62
CA PRO A 230 16.51 3.84 -22.87
C PRO A 230 16.93 5.29 -23.17
N TRP A 231 16.40 5.88 -24.24
CA TRP A 231 16.65 7.27 -24.64
C TRP A 231 15.66 8.27 -24.06
N ASN A 232 14.66 7.82 -23.28
CA ASN A 232 13.60 8.65 -22.72
C ASN A 232 13.87 9.08 -21.26
N GLY A 233 15.13 9.08 -20.81
CA GLY A 233 15.53 9.54 -19.47
C GLY A 233 15.30 8.52 -18.34
N VAL A 234 15.53 8.95 -17.10
CA VAL A 234 15.47 8.11 -15.87
C VAL A 234 14.40 8.64 -14.93
N SER A 235 13.70 7.76 -14.21
CA SER A 235 12.71 8.17 -13.24
C SER A 235 13.33 8.98 -12.08
N GLY A 236 12.58 9.92 -11.51
CA GLY A 236 13.00 10.65 -10.31
C GLY A 236 13.10 9.75 -9.07
N CYS A 237 13.89 10.18 -8.08
CA CYS A 237 14.17 9.42 -6.87
C CYS A 237 13.02 9.42 -5.87
N ILE A 238 12.97 8.42 -4.98
CA ILE A 238 12.09 8.42 -3.81
C ILE A 238 12.98 8.42 -2.58
N PHE A 239 12.91 9.49 -1.80
CA PHE A 239 13.71 9.70 -0.59
C PHE A 239 12.85 9.46 0.66
N LEU A 240 13.49 8.91 1.70
CA LEU A 240 12.91 8.68 3.03
C LEU A 240 13.74 9.35 4.11
N GLY A 241 13.09 9.68 5.22
CA GLY A 241 13.70 10.46 6.29
C GLY A 241 13.91 11.91 5.86
N GLY A 242 14.90 12.58 6.45
CA GLY A 242 15.12 13.99 6.18
C GLY A 242 14.38 14.91 7.15
N HIS A 243 14.21 14.46 8.38
CA HIS A 243 13.74 15.30 9.47
C HIS A 243 14.44 14.90 10.77
N ASP A 244 14.67 15.86 11.66
CA ASP A 244 15.14 15.58 13.01
C ASP A 244 13.99 15.25 13.97
N ALA A 245 14.32 14.96 15.24
CA ALA A 245 13.33 14.64 16.26
C ALA A 245 12.36 15.79 16.59
N SER A 246 12.70 17.03 16.21
CA SER A 246 11.84 18.22 16.33
C SER A 246 10.92 18.42 15.12
N GLY A 247 11.10 17.61 14.07
CA GLY A 247 10.35 17.71 12.83
C GLY A 247 10.93 18.74 11.85
N ALA A 248 12.10 19.32 12.11
CA ALA A 248 12.77 20.24 11.20
C ALA A 248 13.31 19.47 9.99
N VAL A 249 13.15 20.03 8.79
CA VAL A 249 13.59 19.40 7.52
C VAL A 249 15.12 19.32 7.48
N THR A 250 15.64 18.13 7.21
CA THR A 250 17.06 17.82 7.01
C THR A 250 17.29 17.08 5.69
N ALA A 251 18.55 16.79 5.36
CA ALA A 251 18.85 15.92 4.22
C ALA A 251 18.28 14.50 4.43
N PRO A 252 17.75 13.86 3.37
CA PRO A 252 17.20 12.51 3.48
C PRO A 252 18.28 11.51 3.89
N THR A 253 17.86 10.46 4.59
CA THR A 253 18.78 9.43 5.11
C THR A 253 18.83 8.20 4.21
N HIS A 254 17.76 7.95 3.46
CA HIS A 254 17.63 6.78 2.59
C HIS A 254 16.95 7.14 1.27
N PHE A 255 17.13 6.30 0.26
CA PHE A 255 16.36 6.34 -0.98
C PHE A 255 16.01 4.95 -1.49
N ILE A 256 14.98 4.83 -2.33
CA ILE A 256 14.58 3.55 -2.93
C ILE A 256 15.32 3.30 -4.24
N ALA A 257 16.11 2.22 -4.31
CA ALA A 257 16.73 1.74 -5.54
C ALA A 257 17.05 0.25 -5.47
N SER A 258 17.08 -0.41 -6.64
CA SER A 258 17.66 -1.76 -6.72
C SER A 258 19.18 -1.69 -6.75
N ALA A 259 19.86 -2.67 -6.15
CA ALA A 259 21.31 -2.76 -6.19
C ALA A 259 21.84 -2.78 -7.64
N HIS A 260 22.91 -2.03 -7.86
CA HIS A 260 23.58 -1.79 -9.14
C HIS A 260 22.70 -1.18 -10.24
N SER A 261 21.59 -0.55 -9.89
CA SER A 261 20.71 0.11 -10.87
C SER A 261 21.23 1.51 -11.25
N ALA A 262 20.82 2.01 -12.41
CA ALA A 262 21.05 3.42 -12.78
C ALA A 262 20.44 4.38 -11.75
N GLN A 263 19.30 3.98 -11.15
CA GLN A 263 18.62 4.70 -10.08
C GLN A 263 19.51 4.87 -8.84
N GLU A 264 20.26 3.84 -8.46
CA GLU A 264 21.15 3.91 -7.29
C GLU A 264 22.27 4.93 -7.47
N ARG A 265 22.92 4.92 -8.64
CA ARG A 265 23.96 5.90 -8.99
C ARG A 265 23.40 7.32 -9.05
N LEU A 266 22.23 7.46 -9.66
CA LEU A 266 21.55 8.74 -9.83
C LEU A 266 21.12 9.35 -8.49
N CYS A 267 20.45 8.58 -7.63
CA CYS A 267 19.93 9.07 -6.34
C CYS A 267 21.02 9.34 -5.30
N ALA A 268 22.23 8.82 -5.51
CA ALA A 268 23.42 9.15 -4.74
C ALA A 268 24.08 10.48 -5.18
N MET A 269 23.59 11.14 -6.24
CA MET A 269 24.14 12.43 -6.67
C MET A 269 23.60 13.57 -5.80
N PRO A 270 24.46 14.44 -5.23
CA PRO A 270 24.04 15.56 -4.37
C PRO A 270 23.00 16.49 -5.01
N ALA A 271 23.05 16.64 -6.34
CA ALA A 271 22.09 17.43 -7.10
C ALA A 271 20.62 16.95 -6.96
N LEU A 272 20.38 15.72 -6.48
CA LEU A 272 19.03 15.19 -6.30
C LEU A 272 18.50 15.23 -4.87
N PHE A 273 19.37 15.31 -3.86
CA PHE A 273 18.95 15.24 -2.45
C PHE A 273 19.30 16.49 -1.61
N ASN A 274 20.21 17.35 -2.08
CA ASN A 274 20.52 18.60 -1.39
C ASN A 274 19.53 19.71 -1.80
N SER A 275 18.76 20.21 -0.82
CA SER A 275 17.69 21.19 -1.01
C SER A 275 18.00 22.59 -0.44
N GLY A 276 19.27 23.03 -0.41
CA GLY A 276 19.60 24.38 0.07
C GLY A 276 21.06 24.57 0.52
N ASP A 277 21.32 25.72 1.18
CA ASP A 277 22.65 26.27 1.52
C ASP A 277 23.46 25.41 2.51
N ALA A 278 22.82 24.50 3.25
CA ALA A 278 23.52 23.49 4.04
C ALA A 278 23.79 22.27 3.17
N ALA A 279 24.93 22.27 2.48
CA ALA A 279 25.42 21.11 1.73
C ALA A 279 25.63 19.93 2.69
N SER A 280 24.67 19.01 2.77
CA SER A 280 24.95 17.70 3.35
C SER A 280 25.90 16.96 2.41
N THR A 281 27.03 16.52 2.97
CA THR A 281 28.00 15.65 2.29
C THR A 281 27.68 14.18 2.50
N THR A 282 26.70 13.86 3.36
CA THR A 282 26.34 12.48 3.66
C THR A 282 25.39 11.96 2.60
N VAL A 283 25.85 10.96 1.83
CA VAL A 283 25.07 10.31 0.79
C VAL A 283 24.00 9.43 1.46
N PRO A 284 22.71 9.57 1.09
CA PRO A 284 21.67 8.72 1.66
C PRO A 284 21.87 7.25 1.25
N THR A 285 21.42 6.31 2.08
CA THR A 285 21.65 4.88 1.87
C THR A 285 20.58 4.27 0.95
N PRO A 286 20.95 3.46 -0.07
CA PRO A 286 19.98 2.77 -0.91
C PRO A 286 19.24 1.69 -0.10
N LEU A 287 17.92 1.68 -0.22
CA LEU A 287 17.05 0.60 0.22
C LEU A 287 16.49 -0.09 -1.02
N ALA A 288 16.67 -1.40 -1.07
CA ALA A 288 15.94 -2.22 -2.02
C ALA A 288 14.43 -1.96 -1.84
N GLY A 289 13.71 -1.84 -2.97
CA GLY A 289 12.27 -1.65 -2.96
C GLY A 289 11.50 -2.87 -2.44
N GLU A 290 10.25 -3.01 -2.86
CA GLU A 290 9.32 -4.02 -2.32
C GLU A 290 9.93 -5.43 -2.24
N SER A 291 9.76 -6.07 -1.08
CA SER A 291 10.30 -7.39 -0.79
C SER A 291 9.25 -8.49 -0.92
N PRO A 292 9.63 -9.69 -1.39
CA PRO A 292 8.84 -10.90 -1.19
C PRO A 292 8.53 -11.15 0.29
N THR A 293 7.49 -11.96 0.52
CA THR A 293 6.76 -12.26 1.76
C THR A 293 7.59 -12.88 2.91
N ALA A 294 8.92 -12.93 2.81
CA ALA A 294 9.81 -13.46 3.85
C ALA A 294 11.13 -12.67 3.95
N LEU A 295 11.08 -11.52 4.62
CA LEU A 295 12.25 -10.74 5.04
C LEU A 295 12.93 -11.39 6.26
N SER A 296 14.27 -11.41 6.33
CA SER A 296 14.98 -11.72 7.59
C SER A 296 14.75 -10.62 8.62
N SER A 297 14.90 -10.91 9.91
CA SER A 297 14.58 -9.95 10.99
C SER A 297 15.45 -8.69 11.00
N ASP A 298 16.64 -8.74 10.40
CA ASP A 298 17.64 -7.67 10.29
C ASP A 298 17.60 -6.90 8.96
N ASP A 299 16.74 -7.29 8.02
CA ASP A 299 16.70 -6.70 6.67
C ASP A 299 16.29 -5.21 6.69
N ALA A 300 17.06 -4.35 6.02
CA ALA A 300 16.75 -2.91 5.98
C ALA A 300 15.40 -2.58 5.29
N ARG A 301 14.85 -3.48 4.47
CA ARG A 301 13.57 -3.28 3.78
C ARG A 301 12.36 -3.18 4.71
N TRP A 302 12.49 -3.54 5.99
CA TRP A 302 11.46 -3.23 6.99
C TRP A 302 11.17 -1.72 7.11
N MET A 303 12.12 -0.87 6.73
CA MET A 303 12.00 0.59 6.70
C MET A 303 11.10 1.11 5.56
N VAL A 304 10.70 0.26 4.61
CA VAL A 304 9.88 0.64 3.46
C VAL A 304 8.44 0.22 3.70
N PRO A 305 7.44 1.13 3.62
CA PRO A 305 6.04 0.73 3.70
C PRO A 305 5.69 -0.33 2.64
N PRO A 306 4.98 -1.42 2.99
CA PRO A 306 4.50 -2.36 2.00
C PRO A 306 3.56 -1.63 1.03
N SER A 307 3.55 -2.05 -0.24
CA SER A 307 2.73 -1.43 -1.30
C SER A 307 3.03 0.03 -1.61
N LEU A 308 4.22 0.54 -1.24
CA LEU A 308 4.64 1.91 -1.57
C LEU A 308 4.45 2.27 -3.06
N PRO A 309 4.76 1.40 -4.04
CA PRO A 309 4.50 1.71 -5.46
C PRO A 309 3.01 1.98 -5.76
N ALA A 310 2.09 1.25 -5.12
CA ALA A 310 0.65 1.47 -5.29
C ALA A 310 0.21 2.80 -4.66
N MET A 311 0.81 3.19 -3.54
CA MET A 311 0.53 4.48 -2.89
C MET A 311 0.98 5.67 -3.75
N LEU A 312 2.15 5.56 -4.39
CA LEU A 312 2.76 6.63 -5.18
C LEU A 312 2.36 6.62 -6.66
N GLN A 313 1.50 5.69 -7.10
CA GLN A 313 1.16 5.50 -8.51
C GLN A 313 0.72 6.79 -9.21
N ALA A 314 -0.02 7.66 -8.52
CA ALA A 314 -0.48 8.93 -9.09
C ALA A 314 0.66 9.92 -9.40
N LEU A 315 1.85 9.76 -8.81
CA LEU A 315 3.02 10.61 -9.07
C LEU A 315 3.85 10.15 -10.28
N GLU A 316 3.60 8.95 -10.81
CA GLU A 316 4.34 8.42 -11.96
C GLU A 316 4.37 9.34 -13.20
N PRO A 317 3.31 10.10 -13.56
CA PRO A 317 3.36 11.06 -14.66
C PRO A 317 4.32 12.24 -14.44
N LEU A 318 4.75 12.52 -13.21
CA LEU A 318 5.80 13.50 -12.88
C LEU A 318 7.17 12.85 -12.73
N ARG A 319 7.20 11.65 -12.13
CA ARG A 319 8.44 10.92 -11.87
C ARG A 319 9.07 10.35 -13.11
N ASN A 320 8.34 10.20 -14.22
CA ASN A 320 8.89 9.66 -15.47
C ASN A 320 9.06 10.78 -16.51
N PRO A 321 10.21 10.88 -17.19
CA PRO A 321 10.42 11.93 -18.20
C PRO A 321 9.51 11.82 -19.43
N THR A 322 8.90 10.66 -19.67
CA THR A 322 7.86 10.49 -20.69
C THR A 322 6.48 10.94 -20.24
N GLY A 323 6.30 11.08 -18.93
CA GLY A 323 5.02 11.36 -18.29
C GLY A 323 4.42 12.67 -18.80
N ALA A 324 3.10 12.66 -19.02
CA ALA A 324 2.41 13.82 -19.58
C ALA A 324 2.57 15.08 -18.73
N LEU A 325 2.60 14.94 -17.40
CA LEU A 325 2.82 16.07 -16.49
C LEU A 325 4.27 16.52 -16.51
N TYR A 326 5.24 15.60 -16.47
CA TYR A 326 6.65 15.95 -16.64
C TYR A 326 6.86 16.81 -17.89
N ARG A 327 6.40 16.31 -19.04
CA ARG A 327 6.54 17.01 -20.34
C ARG A 327 5.88 18.38 -20.34
N LEU A 328 4.70 18.49 -19.71
CA LEU A 328 4.02 19.78 -19.53
C LEU A 328 4.90 20.81 -18.78
N TYR A 329 5.64 20.38 -17.76
CA TYR A 329 6.50 21.26 -16.97
C TYR A 329 7.87 21.54 -17.62
N THR A 330 8.38 20.65 -18.48
CA THR A 330 9.75 20.71 -18.99
C THR A 330 9.89 21.03 -20.50
N GLU A 331 8.90 20.72 -21.34
CA GLU A 331 9.03 20.81 -22.81
C GLU A 331 8.63 22.16 -23.42
N SER A 332 7.93 23.05 -22.69
CA SER A 332 7.54 24.34 -23.25
C SER A 332 8.75 25.29 -23.32
N GLN A 333 9.30 25.51 -24.52
CA GLN A 333 10.24 26.61 -24.76
C GLN A 333 9.49 27.93 -24.57
N ALA A 334 9.91 28.74 -23.59
CA ALA A 334 9.46 30.12 -23.55
C ALA A 334 10.03 30.86 -24.77
N ALA A 335 9.17 31.50 -25.55
CA ALA A 335 9.64 32.54 -26.46
C ALA A 335 10.38 33.59 -25.62
N ALA A 336 11.47 34.16 -26.15
CA ALA A 336 12.34 35.09 -25.40
C ALA A 336 11.60 36.33 -24.84
N SER A 337 10.37 36.59 -25.30
CA SER A 337 9.50 37.70 -24.89
C SER A 337 8.38 37.31 -23.93
N ASP A 338 8.18 36.03 -23.61
CA ASP A 338 7.12 35.63 -22.66
C ASP A 338 7.57 35.95 -21.23
N PRO A 339 6.78 36.69 -20.42
CA PRO A 339 7.00 36.73 -18.99
C PRO A 339 6.97 35.27 -18.49
N PRO A 340 7.93 34.82 -17.66
CA PRO A 340 7.96 33.46 -17.16
C PRO A 340 6.65 33.19 -16.42
N SER A 341 5.70 32.53 -17.09
CA SER A 341 4.50 32.05 -16.40
C SER A 341 4.98 31.06 -15.34
N ALA A 342 4.30 31.04 -14.20
CA ALA A 342 4.63 30.20 -13.05
C ALA A 342 4.85 28.70 -13.38
N TYR A 343 4.47 28.20 -14.56
CA TYR A 343 4.44 26.78 -14.93
C TYR A 343 5.72 26.22 -15.59
N ARG A 344 6.76 27.01 -15.87
CA ARG A 344 7.87 26.58 -16.75
C ARG A 344 9.20 26.44 -15.99
N TYR A 345 9.76 25.22 -15.92
CA TYR A 345 11.04 24.95 -15.23
C TYR A 345 12.23 24.73 -16.17
N GLY A 346 11.99 24.65 -17.48
CA GLY A 346 13.02 24.20 -18.44
C GLY A 346 13.33 22.70 -18.30
N PRO A 347 14.32 22.18 -19.03
CA PRO A 347 14.62 20.75 -19.02
C PRO A 347 15.18 20.30 -17.65
N ASN A 348 14.57 19.28 -17.04
CA ASN A 348 15.04 18.68 -15.80
C ASN A 348 16.11 17.61 -16.11
N ARG A 349 17.38 18.01 -16.15
CA ARG A 349 18.49 17.18 -16.66
C ARG A 349 19.64 17.07 -15.69
N ILE A 350 20.34 15.95 -15.75
CA ILE A 350 21.61 15.74 -15.07
C ILE A 350 22.63 15.14 -16.03
N VAL A 351 23.92 15.32 -15.76
CA VAL A 351 24.97 14.62 -16.49
C VAL A 351 25.22 13.28 -15.81
N LEU A 352 24.87 12.19 -16.48
CA LEU A 352 25.12 10.82 -16.03
C LEU A 352 26.10 10.17 -17.02
N ASP A 353 27.21 9.64 -16.51
CA ASP A 353 28.27 9.01 -17.33
C ASP A 353 28.75 9.90 -18.51
N GLY A 354 28.78 11.23 -18.32
CA GLY A 354 29.23 12.20 -19.31
C GLY A 354 28.17 12.64 -20.34
N ALA A 355 26.96 12.06 -20.29
CA ALA A 355 25.85 12.44 -21.17
C ALA A 355 24.72 13.16 -20.40
N PRO A 356 24.11 14.22 -20.95
CA PRO A 356 22.92 14.81 -20.36
C PRO A 356 21.74 13.85 -20.52
N VAL A 357 21.10 13.52 -19.41
CA VAL A 357 19.90 12.67 -19.36
C VAL A 357 18.75 13.43 -18.72
N ASP A 358 17.54 13.29 -19.28
CA ASP A 358 16.32 13.78 -18.64
C ASP A 358 16.02 12.93 -17.39
N VAL A 359 15.67 13.58 -16.29
CA VAL A 359 15.38 12.93 -15.00
C VAL A 359 14.01 13.40 -14.54
N GLY A 360 13.14 12.48 -14.12
CA GLY A 360 11.84 12.88 -13.58
C GLY A 360 11.95 13.59 -12.23
N PHE A 361 10.84 14.14 -11.73
CA PHE A 361 10.84 14.79 -10.42
C PHE A 361 10.99 13.78 -9.30
N SER A 362 11.87 14.08 -8.33
CA SER A 362 12.08 13.30 -7.13
C SER A 362 11.01 13.61 -6.08
N VAL A 363 10.75 12.64 -5.19
CA VAL A 363 9.72 12.71 -4.15
C VAL A 363 10.37 12.46 -2.79
N ASP A 364 10.13 13.33 -1.83
CA ASP A 364 10.49 13.10 -0.43
C ASP A 364 9.24 12.66 0.33
N LEU A 365 9.35 11.53 1.02
CA LEU A 365 8.24 11.01 1.82
C LEU A 365 8.36 11.43 3.27
N THR A 366 7.22 11.47 3.95
CA THR A 366 7.11 11.80 5.37
C THR A 366 7.54 10.65 6.30
N ILE A 367 7.76 9.44 5.77
CA ILE A 367 8.09 8.22 6.53
C ILE A 367 9.40 8.36 7.32
N VAL A 368 9.36 7.96 8.59
CA VAL A 368 10.51 7.87 9.50
C VAL A 368 11.03 6.43 9.50
N PRO A 369 12.19 6.13 8.88
CA PRO A 369 12.62 4.75 8.63
C PRO A 369 12.70 3.83 9.87
N PRO A 370 13.27 4.26 11.03
CA PRO A 370 13.32 3.41 12.22
C PRO A 370 11.93 3.08 12.78
N LEU A 371 11.03 4.07 12.81
CA LEU A 371 9.66 3.89 13.29
C LEU A 371 8.84 2.99 12.35
N GLN A 372 9.00 3.16 11.04
CA GLN A 372 8.40 2.27 10.04
C GLN A 372 8.86 0.83 10.23
N ALA A 373 10.17 0.61 10.44
CA ALA A 373 10.70 -0.73 10.69
C ALA A 373 10.16 -1.34 11.98
N LEU A 374 10.11 -0.58 13.07
CA LEU A 374 9.53 -1.02 14.34
C LEU A 374 8.05 -1.42 14.18
N ALA A 375 7.25 -0.57 13.54
CA ALA A 375 5.83 -0.81 13.34
C ALA A 375 5.58 -2.03 12.44
N GLN A 376 6.33 -2.17 11.34
CA GLN A 376 6.19 -3.28 10.39
C GLN A 376 6.66 -4.61 11.00
N LYS A 377 7.78 -4.62 11.73
CA LYS A 377 8.26 -5.81 12.45
C LYS A 377 7.27 -6.23 13.55
N THR A 378 6.69 -5.27 14.27
CA THR A 378 5.66 -5.55 15.29
C THR A 378 4.41 -6.16 14.65
N ALA A 379 3.90 -5.58 13.55
CA ALA A 379 2.77 -6.15 12.82
C ALA A 379 3.08 -7.58 12.34
N ALA A 380 4.25 -7.81 11.74
CA ALA A 380 4.67 -9.13 11.28
C ALA A 380 4.79 -10.15 12.43
N CYS A 381 5.34 -9.75 13.58
CA CYS A 381 5.42 -10.58 14.78
C CYS A 381 4.02 -11.05 15.22
N TYR A 382 3.07 -10.12 15.37
CA TYR A 382 1.71 -10.43 15.82
C TYR A 382 0.93 -11.29 14.80
N THR A 383 1.28 -11.22 13.51
CA THR A 383 0.70 -12.05 12.45
C THR A 383 1.47 -13.35 12.15
N GLY A 384 2.36 -13.79 13.07
CA GLY A 384 2.94 -15.14 13.03
C GLY A 384 4.44 -15.23 12.70
N ARG A 385 5.16 -14.11 12.55
CA ARG A 385 6.63 -14.12 12.42
C ARG A 385 7.32 -14.23 13.77
N HIS A 386 7.33 -15.44 14.34
CA HIS A 386 7.93 -15.70 15.66
C HIS A 386 9.44 -15.41 15.73
N ASP A 387 10.15 -15.54 14.61
CA ASP A 387 11.56 -15.14 14.52
C ASP A 387 11.74 -13.63 14.72
N VAL A 388 10.85 -12.82 14.13
CA VAL A 388 10.83 -11.37 14.34
C VAL A 388 10.39 -11.02 15.76
N CYS A 389 9.41 -11.75 16.33
CA CYS A 389 9.04 -11.58 17.74
C CYS A 389 10.23 -11.79 18.69
N ARG A 390 11.04 -12.83 18.45
CA ARG A 390 12.26 -13.09 19.24
C ARG A 390 13.29 -11.99 19.05
N ALA A 391 13.48 -11.51 17.83
CA ALA A 391 14.41 -10.42 17.54
C ALA A 391 14.00 -9.10 18.22
N LEU A 392 12.70 -8.86 18.41
CA LEU A 392 12.18 -7.72 19.17
C LEU A 392 12.14 -7.95 20.69
N ASP A 393 12.54 -9.13 21.19
CA ASP A 393 12.30 -9.56 22.58
C ASP A 393 10.85 -9.29 23.02
N MET A 394 9.89 -9.73 22.18
CA MET A 394 8.47 -9.55 22.44
C MET A 394 8.03 -10.48 23.59
N ARG A 395 7.61 -9.89 24.70
CA ARG A 395 7.11 -10.61 25.88
C ARG A 395 5.70 -10.16 26.24
N ARG A 396 4.83 -11.12 26.55
CA ARG A 396 3.48 -10.88 27.08
C ARG A 396 3.23 -11.76 28.29
N ALA A 397 2.44 -11.28 29.24
CA ALA A 397 2.03 -12.11 30.38
C ALA A 397 1.28 -13.37 29.93
N GLU A 398 0.50 -13.29 28.84
CA GLU A 398 -0.22 -14.42 28.27
C GLU A 398 0.67 -15.50 27.62
N ASP A 399 1.93 -15.23 27.32
CA ASP A 399 2.78 -16.24 26.65
C ASP A 399 3.02 -17.47 27.55
N LYS A 400 3.05 -17.35 28.89
CA LYS A 400 3.24 -18.48 29.83
C LYS A 400 4.41 -19.42 29.42
N GLY A 401 5.48 -18.87 28.85
CA GLY A 401 6.66 -19.61 28.38
C GLY A 401 6.68 -20.01 26.89
N GLN A 402 5.59 -19.80 26.13
CA GLN A 402 5.58 -19.99 24.66
C GLN A 402 4.75 -18.90 23.96
N PRO A 403 5.08 -18.51 22.71
CA PRO A 403 4.27 -17.53 21.99
C PRO A 403 2.78 -17.92 21.93
N LEU A 404 1.89 -17.02 22.34
CA LEU A 404 0.43 -17.20 22.33
C LEU A 404 -0.11 -17.73 20.99
N GLY A 405 0.51 -17.34 19.87
CA GLY A 405 0.16 -17.79 18.53
C GLY A 405 0.09 -19.32 18.39
N ASN A 406 0.91 -20.08 19.13
CA ASN A 406 0.89 -21.55 19.12
C ASN A 406 -0.42 -22.16 19.64
N ARG A 407 -1.21 -21.39 20.39
CA ARG A 407 -2.53 -21.81 20.92
C ARG A 407 -3.69 -21.34 20.03
N LEU A 408 -3.39 -20.68 18.91
CA LEU A 408 -4.35 -20.10 17.99
C LEU A 408 -4.26 -20.79 16.62
N LEU A 409 -5.37 -20.82 15.87
CA LEU A 409 -5.54 -21.68 14.68
C LEU A 409 -4.51 -21.40 13.57
N GLU A 410 -4.00 -20.18 13.47
CA GLU A 410 -3.09 -19.79 12.38
C GLU A 410 -1.64 -19.62 12.84
N GLY A 411 -1.28 -20.08 14.05
CA GLY A 411 0.07 -19.86 14.60
C GLY A 411 0.38 -18.38 14.86
N ALA A 412 -0.63 -17.51 14.87
CA ALA A 412 -0.49 -16.06 14.94
C ALA A 412 -1.43 -15.49 15.99
N MET A 413 -1.07 -14.37 16.63
CA MET A 413 -1.96 -13.71 17.60
C MET A 413 -3.17 -13.11 16.91
N VAL A 414 -2.95 -12.50 15.75
CA VAL A 414 -3.98 -11.89 14.91
C VAL A 414 -3.78 -12.32 13.47
N ARG A 415 -4.88 -12.34 12.71
CA ARG A 415 -4.89 -12.68 11.28
C ARG A 415 -4.41 -11.54 10.41
N MET A 416 -4.66 -10.31 10.86
CA MET A 416 -4.23 -9.10 10.21
C MET A 416 -3.91 -8.06 11.28
N ALA A 417 -2.86 -7.27 11.03
CA ALA A 417 -2.52 -6.09 11.80
C ALA A 417 -2.25 -4.93 10.84
N ALA A 418 -2.81 -3.76 11.14
CA ALA A 418 -2.68 -2.53 10.39
C ALA A 418 -2.31 -1.42 11.38
N VAL A 419 -1.27 -0.64 11.09
CA VAL A 419 -0.74 0.40 11.98
C VAL A 419 -0.46 1.67 11.18
N ALA A 420 -0.98 2.79 11.65
CA ALA A 420 -0.66 4.12 11.15
C ALA A 420 -0.14 5.01 12.30
N VAL A 421 0.96 5.74 12.06
CA VAL A 421 1.51 6.72 12.99
C VAL A 421 1.62 8.08 12.32
N ILE A 422 1.14 9.12 13.01
CA ILE A 422 1.05 10.48 12.50
C ILE A 422 1.69 11.43 13.51
N ASP A 423 2.49 12.37 13.01
CA ASP A 423 2.94 13.53 13.76
C ASP A 423 1.83 14.59 13.85
N VAL A 424 1.48 15.03 15.06
CA VAL A 424 0.32 15.89 15.33
C VAL A 424 0.51 17.28 14.76
N ALA A 425 1.68 17.87 14.92
CA ALA A 425 1.93 19.26 14.55
C ALA A 425 1.97 19.44 13.03
N THR A 426 2.56 18.47 12.33
CA THR A 426 2.79 18.57 10.89
C THR A 426 1.77 17.81 10.06
N GLY A 427 1.05 16.84 10.62
CA GLY A 427 0.20 15.92 9.86
C GLY A 427 1.01 14.90 9.04
N ARG A 428 2.32 14.80 9.26
CA ARG A 428 3.19 13.86 8.54
C ARG A 428 2.85 12.42 8.92
N ILE A 429 2.70 11.56 7.92
CA ILE A 429 2.57 10.11 8.12
C ILE A 429 3.97 9.52 8.34
N GLU A 430 4.30 9.20 9.58
CA GLU A 430 5.65 8.72 9.91
C GLU A 430 5.81 7.21 9.75
N ALA A 431 4.71 6.44 9.84
CA ALA A 431 4.71 5.01 9.57
C ALA A 431 3.34 4.50 9.05
N LEU A 432 3.39 3.60 8.08
CA LEU A 432 2.28 2.81 7.53
C LEU A 432 2.70 1.35 7.47
N ALA A 433 2.38 0.60 8.52
CA ALA A 433 2.71 -0.80 8.61
C ALA A 433 1.47 -1.69 8.47
N GLY A 434 1.65 -2.87 7.90
CA GLY A 434 0.62 -3.88 7.97
C GLY A 434 1.07 -5.24 7.47
N ALA A 435 0.45 -6.27 8.05
CA ALA A 435 0.79 -7.65 7.79
C ALA A 435 -0.47 -8.53 7.90
N MET A 436 -0.40 -9.71 7.30
CA MET A 436 -1.40 -10.75 7.41
C MET A 436 -0.72 -12.07 7.77
N SER A 437 -1.42 -12.92 8.50
CA SER A 437 -1.00 -14.30 8.69
C SER A 437 -0.96 -15.02 7.33
N PRO A 438 -0.19 -16.12 7.19
CA PRO A 438 -0.17 -16.90 5.96
C PRO A 438 -1.57 -17.34 5.51
N CYS A 439 -2.43 -17.72 6.46
CA CYS A 439 -3.78 -18.17 6.16
C CYS A 439 -4.71 -17.04 5.72
N ALA A 440 -4.73 -15.91 6.42
CA ALA A 440 -5.52 -14.75 6.02
C ALA A 440 -5.09 -14.21 4.65
N ARG A 441 -3.79 -14.21 4.37
CA ARG A 441 -3.26 -13.88 3.05
C ARG A 441 -3.77 -14.84 1.97
N SER A 442 -3.71 -16.15 2.21
CA SER A 442 -4.17 -17.16 1.23
C SER A 442 -5.66 -17.05 0.89
N GLU A 443 -6.49 -16.46 1.77
CA GLU A 443 -7.91 -16.19 1.47
C GLU A 443 -8.08 -15.19 0.31
N VAL A 444 -7.09 -14.32 0.07
CA VAL A 444 -7.16 -13.23 -0.90
C VAL A 444 -6.13 -13.28 -2.03
N ASP A 445 -5.10 -14.14 -1.92
CA ASP A 445 -3.96 -14.24 -2.85
C ASP A 445 -4.12 -15.29 -3.97
N GLY A 446 -5.03 -16.27 -3.86
CA GLY A 446 -5.04 -17.41 -4.80
C GLY A 446 -6.30 -18.29 -4.82
N PRO A 447 -6.29 -19.42 -5.56
CA PRO A 447 -7.47 -20.22 -5.88
C PRO A 447 -8.01 -21.08 -4.71
N GLY A 448 -7.32 -21.09 -3.56
CA GLY A 448 -7.69 -21.88 -2.39
C GLY A 448 -6.82 -21.53 -1.17
N ARG A 449 -7.19 -22.05 0.00
CA ARG A 449 -6.36 -21.96 1.22
C ARG A 449 -5.16 -22.90 1.15
N ASP A 450 -4.07 -22.52 1.81
CA ASP A 450 -2.95 -23.42 2.05
C ASP A 450 -3.40 -24.67 2.82
N ALA A 451 -2.73 -25.81 2.61
CA ALA A 451 -3.06 -27.07 3.26
C ALA A 451 -2.98 -27.01 4.79
N ASN A 452 -2.13 -26.12 5.32
CA ASN A 452 -1.96 -25.92 6.76
C ASN A 452 -3.03 -25.01 7.40
N CYS A 453 -3.92 -24.42 6.59
CA CYS A 453 -4.97 -23.55 7.10
C CYS A 453 -6.25 -24.32 7.41
N ASP A 454 -6.89 -23.97 8.53
CA ASP A 454 -8.15 -24.59 8.93
C ASP A 454 -9.24 -24.36 7.87
N LYS A 455 -9.75 -25.45 7.28
CA LYS A 455 -10.75 -25.41 6.21
C LYS A 455 -12.10 -24.89 6.69
N ARG A 456 -12.36 -24.89 8.01
CA ARG A 456 -13.58 -24.39 8.62
C ARG A 456 -13.68 -22.86 8.65
N MET A 457 -12.63 -22.12 8.26
CA MET A 457 -12.75 -20.67 8.19
C MET A 457 -13.92 -20.26 7.25
N PRO A 458 -14.90 -19.47 7.73
CA PRO A 458 -16.18 -19.28 7.05
C PRO A 458 -16.11 -18.31 5.87
N TYR A 459 -14.97 -17.63 5.69
CA TYR A 459 -14.81 -16.63 4.63
C TYR A 459 -14.50 -17.31 3.30
N PRO A 460 -15.13 -16.90 2.18
CA PRO A 460 -14.81 -17.48 0.89
C PRO A 460 -13.41 -17.05 0.45
N VAL A 461 -12.63 -17.99 -0.10
CA VAL A 461 -11.40 -17.66 -0.81
C VAL A 461 -11.76 -16.91 -2.09
N ARG A 462 -11.18 -15.72 -2.29
CA ARG A 462 -11.43 -14.87 -3.45
C ARG A 462 -10.18 -14.09 -3.79
N TYR A 463 -9.74 -14.15 -5.04
CA TYR A 463 -8.65 -13.28 -5.49
C TYR A 463 -9.03 -11.79 -5.34
N ARG A 464 -8.36 -11.10 -4.41
CA ARG A 464 -8.56 -9.69 -4.04
C ARG A 464 -7.19 -9.05 -3.87
N PRO A 465 -6.51 -8.70 -4.98
CA PRO A 465 -5.17 -8.12 -4.93
C PRO A 465 -5.13 -6.78 -4.20
N ASP A 466 -6.25 -6.05 -4.17
CA ASP A 466 -6.44 -4.84 -3.37
C ASP A 466 -6.35 -5.13 -1.86
N ALA A 467 -6.86 -6.28 -1.41
CA ALA A 467 -6.77 -6.71 0.00
C ALA A 467 -5.36 -7.18 0.38
N LEU A 468 -4.46 -7.39 -0.58
CA LEU A 468 -3.04 -7.66 -0.31
C LEU A 468 -2.21 -6.40 -0.13
N LEU A 469 -2.77 -5.23 -0.48
CA LEU A 469 -2.12 -3.95 -0.27
C LEU A 469 -2.07 -3.63 1.23
N ASN A 470 -1.23 -2.66 1.59
CA ASN A 470 -1.00 -2.22 2.97
C ASN A 470 -2.32 -2.08 3.78
N PRO A 471 -2.53 -2.93 4.80
CA PRO A 471 -3.71 -2.88 5.65
C PRO A 471 -3.98 -1.54 6.34
N ALA A 472 -2.96 -0.74 6.65
CA ALA A 472 -3.17 0.58 7.27
C ALA A 472 -3.90 1.58 6.38
N VAL A 473 -3.83 1.38 5.07
CA VAL A 473 -4.30 2.34 4.05
C VAL A 473 -5.50 1.81 3.27
N PHE A 474 -5.45 0.55 2.84
CA PHE A 474 -6.39 -0.01 1.87
C PHE A 474 -7.47 -0.91 2.49
N HIS A 475 -7.40 -1.16 3.80
CA HIS A 475 -8.45 -1.88 4.53
C HIS A 475 -9.27 -0.92 5.39
N ASP A 476 -10.59 -1.03 5.29
CA ASP A 476 -11.54 -0.32 6.14
C ASP A 476 -12.42 -1.31 6.91
N ALA A 477 -12.82 -0.93 8.12
CA ALA A 477 -13.75 -1.71 8.94
C ALA A 477 -14.67 -0.79 9.72
N MET A 478 -15.68 -1.36 10.38
CA MET A 478 -16.56 -0.62 11.29
C MET A 478 -15.72 -0.06 12.45
N PRO A 479 -15.72 1.27 12.69
CA PRO A 479 -14.86 1.89 13.70
C PRO A 479 -15.30 1.57 15.13
N ALA A 480 -16.57 1.20 15.34
CA ALA A 480 -17.14 0.96 16.66
C ALA A 480 -16.91 2.13 17.63
N SER A 481 -16.60 1.85 18.90
CA SER A 481 -16.41 2.88 19.95
C SER A 481 -15.28 3.88 19.73
N THR A 482 -14.46 3.75 18.68
CA THR A 482 -13.48 4.79 18.33
C THR A 482 -14.12 6.07 17.81
N ILE A 483 -15.44 6.08 17.49
CA ILE A 483 -16.18 7.29 17.11
C ILE A 483 -16.57 8.17 18.31
N LYS A 484 -16.47 7.65 19.55
CA LYS A 484 -16.90 8.39 20.75
C LYS A 484 -16.21 9.75 20.94
N PRO A 485 -14.94 9.96 20.56
CA PRO A 485 -14.35 11.30 20.55
C PRO A 485 -15.09 12.29 19.63
N ILE A 486 -15.57 11.85 18.45
CA ILE A 486 -16.40 12.67 17.56
C ILE A 486 -17.71 13.04 18.26
N MET A 487 -18.38 12.04 18.86
CA MET A 487 -19.63 12.24 19.58
C MET A 487 -19.45 13.19 20.78
N ALA A 488 -18.42 12.97 21.60
CA ALA A 488 -18.12 13.79 22.76
C ALA A 488 -17.80 15.23 22.37
N ALA A 489 -17.07 15.44 21.27
CA ALA A 489 -16.81 16.77 20.76
C ALA A 489 -18.11 17.48 20.39
N ALA A 490 -19.01 16.82 19.63
CA ALA A 490 -20.32 17.37 19.29
C ALA A 490 -21.14 17.73 20.54
N PHE A 491 -21.16 16.85 21.54
CA PHE A 491 -21.89 17.03 22.80
C PHE A 491 -21.37 18.20 23.64
N LEU A 492 -20.05 18.35 23.73
CA LEU A 492 -19.42 19.41 24.51
C LEU A 492 -19.49 20.78 23.80
N THR A 493 -19.75 20.80 22.49
CA THR A 493 -20.00 22.01 21.71
C THR A 493 -21.48 22.24 21.38
N ASP A 494 -22.39 21.42 21.93
CA ASP A 494 -23.83 21.59 21.78
C ASP A 494 -24.25 22.98 22.29
N ARG A 495 -25.09 23.68 21.51
CA ARG A 495 -25.46 25.08 21.79
C ARG A 495 -26.31 25.24 23.05
N ASP A 496 -27.09 24.22 23.40
CA ASP A 496 -28.04 24.27 24.51
C ASP A 496 -27.40 23.79 25.83
N VAL A 497 -26.51 22.79 25.76
CA VAL A 497 -25.99 22.11 26.97
C VAL A 497 -24.47 22.06 27.08
N GLY A 498 -23.73 22.32 25.99
CA GLY A 498 -22.28 22.11 25.91
C GLY A 498 -21.49 22.94 26.93
N ALA A 499 -21.77 24.25 27.02
CA ALA A 499 -21.09 25.13 27.98
C ALA A 499 -21.28 24.68 29.45
N ARG A 500 -22.49 24.23 29.80
CA ARG A 500 -22.79 23.70 31.13
C ARG A 500 -22.05 22.39 31.40
N TRP A 501 -22.01 21.49 30.43
CA TRP A 501 -21.28 20.22 30.55
C TRP A 501 -19.77 20.44 30.67
N LEU A 502 -19.17 21.32 29.85
CA LEU A 502 -17.76 21.69 29.96
C LEU A 502 -17.42 22.28 31.35
N ALA A 503 -18.26 23.17 31.87
CA ALA A 503 -18.06 23.72 33.21
C ALA A 503 -18.12 22.64 34.30
N ALA A 504 -19.05 21.69 34.18
CA ALA A 504 -19.17 20.56 35.11
C ALA A 504 -17.93 19.63 35.06
N GLU A 505 -17.45 19.28 33.86
CA GLU A 505 -16.25 18.47 33.69
C GLU A 505 -15.03 19.17 34.31
N ARG A 506 -14.83 20.46 34.03
CA ARG A 506 -13.75 21.27 34.61
C ARG A 506 -13.79 21.33 36.14
N ALA A 507 -14.98 21.48 36.71
CA ALA A 507 -15.16 21.46 38.16
C ALA A 507 -14.89 20.07 38.76
N GLU A 508 -15.18 18.99 38.04
CA GLU A 508 -14.85 17.62 38.45
C GLU A 508 -13.34 17.36 38.38
N MET A 509 -12.66 17.78 37.30
CA MET A 509 -11.21 17.55 37.15
C MET A 509 -10.39 18.12 38.31
N LYS A 510 -10.86 19.22 38.92
CA LYS A 510 -10.23 19.85 40.09
C LYS A 510 -10.51 19.13 41.42
N ARG A 511 -11.64 18.41 41.52
CA ARG A 511 -12.11 17.83 42.79
C ARG A 511 -11.77 16.35 42.95
N THR A 512 -11.68 15.61 41.85
CA THR A 512 -11.59 14.15 41.87
C THR A 512 -10.44 13.66 41.01
N ALA A 513 -9.58 12.81 41.59
CA ALA A 513 -8.49 12.18 40.86
C ALA A 513 -8.97 11.15 39.82
N MET A 514 -10.10 10.49 40.07
CA MET A 514 -10.73 9.54 39.15
C MET A 514 -12.04 10.10 38.58
N PRO A 515 -12.27 9.99 37.26
CA PRO A 515 -13.55 10.40 36.66
C PRO A 515 -14.75 9.63 37.22
N SER A 516 -15.81 10.36 37.55
CA SER A 516 -17.07 9.82 38.07
C SER A 516 -17.81 8.92 37.06
N HIS A 517 -18.89 8.25 37.51
CA HIS A 517 -19.63 7.38 36.61
C HIS A 517 -20.35 8.17 35.47
N ASP A 518 -20.88 9.33 35.83
CA ASP A 518 -21.82 10.06 34.98
C ASP A 518 -21.15 11.19 34.17
N SER A 519 -19.89 11.51 34.47
CA SER A 519 -19.10 12.46 33.69
C SER A 519 -18.73 11.92 32.31
N MET A 520 -18.56 12.83 31.35
CA MET A 520 -18.11 12.53 30.00
C MET A 520 -16.77 11.79 30.03
N ARG A 521 -15.84 12.25 30.85
CA ARG A 521 -14.53 11.59 31.05
C ARG A 521 -14.68 10.16 31.53
N GLY A 522 -15.57 9.91 32.49
CA GLY A 522 -15.82 8.58 32.98
C GLY A 522 -16.46 7.65 31.93
N GLN A 523 -17.44 8.16 31.20
CA GLN A 523 -18.11 7.40 30.13
C GLN A 523 -17.13 7.05 28.99
N LEU A 524 -16.22 7.97 28.66
CA LEU A 524 -15.11 7.71 27.72
C LEU A 524 -14.17 6.61 28.24
N MET A 525 -13.73 6.71 29.50
CA MET A 525 -12.84 5.74 30.16
C MET A 525 -13.43 4.32 30.14
N ARG A 526 -14.71 4.18 30.50
CA ARG A 526 -15.40 2.88 30.55
C ARG A 526 -15.95 2.42 29.21
N SER A 527 -15.86 3.25 28.17
CA SER A 527 -16.47 2.98 26.87
C SER A 527 -17.98 2.73 26.95
N ASP A 528 -18.71 3.52 27.75
CA ASP A 528 -20.14 3.33 27.96
C ASP A 528 -20.97 3.82 26.76
N SER A 529 -21.25 2.93 25.81
CA SER A 529 -21.97 3.28 24.57
C SER A 529 -23.43 3.65 24.81
N ALA A 530 -24.13 2.99 25.73
CA ALA A 530 -25.53 3.27 26.01
C ALA A 530 -25.71 4.72 26.48
N ARG A 531 -24.84 5.19 27.38
CA ARG A 531 -24.87 6.59 27.84
C ARG A 531 -24.51 7.59 26.73
N PHE A 532 -23.62 7.21 25.80
CA PHE A 532 -23.33 8.03 24.62
C PHE A 532 -24.53 8.14 23.67
N LEU A 533 -25.28 7.06 23.48
CA LEU A 533 -26.52 7.08 22.69
C LEU A 533 -27.62 7.88 23.40
N ASP A 534 -27.76 7.75 24.72
CA ASP A 534 -28.65 8.59 25.51
C ASP A 534 -28.39 10.09 25.32
N ARG A 535 -27.11 10.49 25.23
CA ARG A 535 -26.74 11.88 24.92
C ARG A 535 -27.03 12.22 23.47
N MET A 536 -26.66 11.34 22.53
CA MET A 536 -26.89 11.51 21.08
C MET A 536 -28.38 11.70 20.76
N PHE A 537 -29.27 11.02 21.47
CA PHE A 537 -30.70 11.08 21.25
C PHE A 537 -31.45 11.99 22.24
N CYS A 538 -30.75 12.86 22.96
CA CYS A 538 -31.35 13.86 23.84
C CYS A 538 -32.24 13.31 24.97
N SER A 539 -31.74 12.31 25.71
CA SER A 539 -32.39 11.81 26.92
C SER A 539 -32.71 12.90 27.95
N ASP A 540 -31.88 13.94 28.05
CA ASP A 540 -32.12 15.15 28.88
C ASP A 540 -33.34 15.96 28.43
N LYS A 541 -33.81 15.75 27.20
CA LYS A 541 -35.03 16.33 26.62
C LYS A 541 -36.12 15.26 26.39
N SER A 542 -36.08 14.15 27.14
CA SER A 542 -37.01 13.03 26.99
C SER A 542 -37.08 12.47 25.55
N PHE A 543 -35.96 12.53 24.82
CA PHE A 543 -35.80 12.09 23.44
C PHE A 543 -36.59 12.87 22.39
N ASP A 544 -37.05 14.07 22.74
CA ASP A 544 -37.88 14.88 21.87
C ASP A 544 -37.06 15.94 21.12
N HIS A 545 -37.48 16.25 19.89
CA HIS A 545 -36.88 17.28 19.01
C HIS A 545 -35.33 17.26 18.98
N CYS A 546 -34.73 16.06 18.91
CA CYS A 546 -33.28 15.92 19.03
C CYS A 546 -32.54 16.15 17.71
N HIS A 547 -31.60 17.11 17.70
CA HIS A 547 -30.75 17.42 16.54
C HIS A 547 -29.32 16.88 16.65
N ARG A 548 -28.91 16.41 17.84
CA ARG A 548 -27.54 15.95 18.12
C ARG A 548 -27.00 14.85 17.20
N PRO A 549 -27.79 13.92 16.61
CA PRO A 549 -27.24 13.00 15.61
C PRO A 549 -26.63 13.74 14.42
N TRP A 550 -27.25 14.83 13.99
CA TRP A 550 -26.80 15.65 12.87
C TRP A 550 -25.61 16.52 13.26
N ASP A 551 -25.51 16.96 14.51
CA ASP A 551 -24.29 17.59 15.04
C ASP A 551 -23.11 16.62 15.08
N VAL A 552 -23.36 15.35 15.42
CA VAL A 552 -22.33 14.29 15.35
C VAL A 552 -21.88 14.09 13.90
N GLN A 553 -22.80 14.06 12.94
CA GLN A 553 -22.47 13.98 11.50
C GLN A 553 -21.63 15.17 11.03
N ALA A 554 -21.99 16.39 11.44
CA ALA A 554 -21.23 17.60 11.12
C ALA A 554 -19.86 17.64 11.80
N MET A 555 -19.78 17.17 13.05
CA MET A 555 -18.52 17.06 13.79
C MET A 555 -17.60 16.01 13.15
N ALA A 556 -18.13 14.90 12.61
CA ALA A 556 -17.32 13.95 11.85
C ALA A 556 -16.60 14.64 10.68
N SER A 557 -17.27 15.55 9.98
CA SER A 557 -16.65 16.38 8.94
C SER A 557 -15.56 17.31 9.47
N ALA A 558 -15.72 17.89 10.66
CA ALA A 558 -14.65 18.66 11.32
C ALA A 558 -13.39 17.81 11.57
N PHE A 559 -13.58 16.54 11.95
CA PHE A 559 -12.49 15.55 12.08
C PHE A 559 -11.92 15.05 10.75
N GLY A 560 -12.42 15.53 9.60
CA GLY A 560 -11.96 15.13 8.26
C GLY A 560 -12.59 13.84 7.74
N TRP A 561 -13.58 13.30 8.44
CA TRP A 561 -14.42 12.22 7.92
C TRP A 561 -15.49 12.82 7.00
N ASN A 562 -16.29 11.98 6.34
CA ASN A 562 -17.42 12.41 5.53
C ASN A 562 -17.07 13.30 4.32
N ASN A 563 -15.78 13.42 3.98
CA ASN A 563 -15.32 14.14 2.78
C ASN A 563 -15.98 13.56 1.52
N GLY A 564 -16.49 14.44 0.66
CA GLY A 564 -17.15 14.04 -0.58
C GLY A 564 -18.46 13.25 -0.39
N CYS A 565 -19.12 13.34 0.77
CA CYS A 565 -20.38 12.62 1.04
C CYS A 565 -21.64 13.49 0.89
N ILE A 566 -21.54 14.78 0.58
CA ILE A 566 -22.74 15.64 0.44
C ILE A 566 -23.61 15.13 -0.72
N GLU A 567 -22.98 14.96 -1.89
CA GLU A 567 -23.61 14.37 -3.06
C GLU A 567 -23.35 12.86 -3.12
N PRO A 568 -24.26 12.06 -3.73
CA PRO A 568 -24.05 10.63 -3.91
C PRO A 568 -22.79 10.28 -4.70
N ARG A 569 -21.81 9.67 -4.01
CA ARG A 569 -20.50 9.38 -4.59
C ARG A 569 -19.90 8.05 -4.15
N VAL A 570 -19.11 7.45 -5.04
CA VAL A 570 -18.37 6.19 -4.77
C VAL A 570 -17.12 6.40 -3.91
N ASP A 571 -16.65 7.65 -3.84
CA ASP A 571 -15.51 8.09 -3.04
C ASP A 571 -15.92 8.86 -1.78
N CYS A 572 -17.19 8.80 -1.38
CA CYS A 572 -17.66 9.31 -0.09
C CYS A 572 -16.83 8.70 1.06
N GLY A 573 -16.25 9.57 1.88
CA GLY A 573 -15.41 9.24 3.03
C GLY A 573 -13.95 8.93 2.68
N LYS A 574 -13.53 9.23 1.45
CA LYS A 574 -12.13 9.09 1.02
C LYS A 574 -11.35 10.40 1.16
N GLN A 575 -10.04 10.26 1.29
CA GLN A 575 -9.08 11.38 1.33
C GLN A 575 -7.90 11.09 0.39
N ASP A 576 -7.25 12.14 -0.12
CA ASP A 576 -5.98 12.02 -0.83
C ASP A 576 -4.85 11.65 0.15
N LEU A 577 -4.25 10.47 -0.02
CA LEU A 577 -3.10 10.01 0.75
C LEU A 577 -1.85 10.87 0.55
N LEU A 578 -1.64 11.38 -0.67
CA LEU A 578 -0.37 12.01 -1.03
C LEU A 578 -0.20 13.34 -0.32
N PHE A 579 -1.25 14.16 -0.34
CA PHE A 579 -1.20 15.56 0.10
C PHE A 579 -2.25 15.91 1.16
N GLY A 580 -3.03 14.95 1.63
CA GLY A 580 -4.01 15.15 2.71
C GLY A 580 -5.28 15.91 2.33
N ARG A 581 -5.48 16.24 1.05
CA ARG A 581 -6.62 17.03 0.57
C ARG A 581 -7.89 16.19 0.42
N ALA A 582 -9.03 16.86 0.31
CA ALA A 582 -10.26 16.22 -0.16
C ALA A 582 -10.07 15.73 -1.61
N VAL A 583 -10.63 14.57 -1.95
CA VAL A 583 -10.43 13.92 -3.27
C VAL A 583 -10.98 14.77 -4.42
N ASP A 584 -11.97 15.61 -4.13
CA ASP A 584 -12.64 16.52 -5.05
C ASP A 584 -12.18 17.97 -4.97
N ALA A 585 -11.17 18.28 -4.15
CA ALA A 585 -10.58 19.60 -4.14
C ALA A 585 -10.03 19.93 -5.53
N THR A 586 -10.66 20.88 -6.22
CA THR A 586 -10.17 21.42 -7.48
C THR A 586 -9.00 22.34 -7.19
N ALA A 587 -7.87 22.15 -7.86
CA ALA A 587 -6.80 23.15 -7.83
C ALA A 587 -7.33 24.46 -8.45
N GLU A 588 -7.05 25.61 -7.83
CA GLU A 588 -7.54 26.94 -8.24
C GLU A 588 -7.31 27.27 -9.74
N ALA A 589 -6.37 26.60 -10.41
CA ALA A 589 -6.04 26.85 -11.81
C ALA A 589 -6.95 26.13 -12.83
N GLY A 590 -7.84 25.22 -12.43
CA GLY A 590 -8.85 24.58 -13.32
C GLY A 590 -8.33 23.74 -14.51
N ALA A 591 -7.03 23.77 -14.81
CA ALA A 591 -6.45 23.21 -16.03
C ALA A 591 -5.88 21.78 -15.87
N ILE A 592 -5.64 21.31 -14.64
CA ILE A 592 -5.05 20.00 -14.34
C ILE A 592 -5.80 19.34 -13.19
N ARG A 593 -6.29 18.09 -13.35
CA ARG A 593 -6.82 17.31 -12.22
C ARG A 593 -5.70 17.11 -11.19
N PRO A 594 -5.94 17.40 -9.90
CA PRO A 594 -4.92 17.20 -8.88
C PRO A 594 -4.47 15.74 -8.83
N LEU A 595 -3.18 15.53 -8.65
CA LEU A 595 -2.64 14.21 -8.35
C LEU A 595 -3.16 13.78 -6.99
N ALA A 596 -3.78 12.60 -6.93
CA ALA A 596 -4.34 12.07 -5.70
C ALA A 596 -4.33 10.55 -5.72
N THR A 597 -4.04 9.97 -4.56
CA THR A 597 -4.28 8.55 -4.29
C THR A 597 -5.45 8.47 -3.31
N PRO A 598 -6.69 8.24 -3.78
CA PRO A 598 -7.87 8.25 -2.93
C PRO A 598 -7.95 6.98 -2.07
N VAL A 599 -7.87 7.15 -0.76
CA VAL A 599 -7.89 6.05 0.21
C VAL A 599 -9.08 6.21 1.16
N ALA A 600 -9.59 5.10 1.69
CA ALA A 600 -10.63 5.14 2.71
C ALA A 600 -10.10 5.89 3.94
N PHE A 601 -10.80 6.93 4.38
CA PHE A 601 -10.41 7.72 5.53
C PHE A 601 -11.45 7.52 6.64
N GLY A 602 -12.67 8.01 6.47
CA GLY A 602 -13.72 7.82 7.46
C GLY A 602 -15.07 8.31 6.97
N ARG A 603 -16.12 7.57 7.33
CA ARG A 603 -17.51 8.00 7.16
C ARG A 603 -18.35 7.58 8.36
N LEU A 604 -19.30 8.43 8.72
CA LEU A 604 -20.23 8.26 9.83
C LEU A 604 -21.55 8.95 9.49
N LEU A 605 -22.67 8.28 9.77
CA LEU A 605 -24.02 8.72 9.44
C LEU A 605 -24.17 8.96 7.92
N SER A 606 -23.82 7.94 7.15
CA SER A 606 -23.92 7.93 5.69
C SER A 606 -24.75 6.74 5.21
N GLU A 607 -25.44 6.87 4.09
CA GLU A 607 -26.28 5.81 3.54
C GLU A 607 -26.09 5.64 2.02
N PRO A 608 -26.26 4.41 1.50
CA PRO A 608 -26.24 4.16 0.07
C PRO A 608 -27.50 4.69 -0.60
N VAL A 609 -27.36 5.17 -1.84
CA VAL A 609 -28.52 5.61 -2.65
C VAL A 609 -29.57 4.49 -2.74
N ALA A 610 -30.81 4.85 -2.40
CA ALA A 610 -31.96 3.95 -2.38
C ALA A 610 -31.76 2.67 -1.55
N GLY A 611 -30.89 2.70 -0.53
CA GLY A 611 -30.64 1.54 0.36
C GLY A 611 -29.91 0.38 -0.31
N ARG A 612 -29.34 0.57 -1.51
CA ARG A 612 -28.74 -0.54 -2.29
C ARG A 612 -27.26 -0.73 -1.94
N LEU A 613 -26.90 -1.92 -1.49
CA LEU A 613 -25.50 -2.28 -1.23
C LEU A 613 -24.64 -2.08 -2.50
N GLY A 614 -23.50 -1.40 -2.33
CA GLY A 614 -22.57 -1.09 -3.42
C GLY A 614 -22.95 0.13 -4.27
N ALA A 615 -24.10 0.77 -4.01
CA ALA A 615 -24.42 2.06 -4.61
C ALA A 615 -23.52 3.18 -4.05
N PRO A 616 -23.40 4.32 -4.76
CA PRO A 616 -22.80 5.54 -4.21
C PRO A 616 -23.41 5.87 -2.84
N LEU A 617 -22.59 6.41 -1.94
CA LEU A 617 -23.03 6.84 -0.62
C LEU A 617 -23.15 8.36 -0.55
N HIS A 618 -24.01 8.81 0.35
CA HIS A 618 -24.18 10.21 0.74
C HIS A 618 -24.43 10.31 2.24
N LEU A 619 -24.37 11.52 2.79
CA LEU A 619 -24.76 11.78 4.17
C LEU A 619 -26.24 11.45 4.36
N THR A 620 -26.56 10.75 5.46
CA THR A 620 -27.96 10.53 5.83
C THR A 620 -28.63 11.88 6.07
N PRO A 621 -29.73 12.20 5.36
CA PRO A 621 -30.41 13.48 5.52
C PRO A 621 -30.95 13.67 6.93
N ALA A 622 -30.93 14.91 7.41
CA ALA A 622 -31.54 15.25 8.69
C ALA A 622 -33.05 14.95 8.65
N MET A 623 -33.52 14.19 9.63
CA MET A 623 -34.93 13.78 9.74
C MET A 623 -35.44 13.89 11.18
N VAL A 624 -36.76 13.99 11.32
CA VAL A 624 -37.43 13.95 12.62
C VAL A 624 -37.49 12.50 13.10
N LEU A 625 -36.81 12.22 14.21
CA LEU A 625 -36.77 10.89 14.82
C LEU A 625 -38.03 10.69 15.68
N ASN A 626 -38.70 9.56 15.55
CA ASN A 626 -39.90 9.26 16.34
C ASN A 626 -39.53 9.01 17.82
N PRO A 627 -39.94 9.88 18.76
CA PRO A 627 -39.51 9.77 20.17
C PRO A 627 -40.04 8.51 20.87
N ALA A 628 -41.14 7.91 20.38
CA ALA A 628 -41.64 6.66 20.93
C ALA A 628 -40.77 5.46 20.52
N ILE A 629 -40.23 5.46 19.30
CA ILE A 629 -39.28 4.41 18.85
C ILE A 629 -37.97 4.57 19.63
N VAL A 630 -37.45 5.79 19.72
CA VAL A 630 -36.20 6.08 20.44
C VAL A 630 -36.30 5.67 21.91
N ARG A 631 -37.40 6.02 22.60
CA ARG A 631 -37.63 5.60 24.00
C ARG A 631 -37.66 4.08 24.17
N ARG A 632 -38.27 3.35 23.25
CA ARG A 632 -38.26 1.87 23.29
C ARG A 632 -36.85 1.32 23.10
N CYS A 633 -36.08 1.88 22.17
CA CYS A 633 -34.69 1.46 21.98
C CYS A 633 -33.86 1.77 23.23
N ALA A 634 -33.96 2.99 23.78
CA ALA A 634 -33.23 3.38 24.98
C ALA A 634 -33.53 2.51 26.21
N ALA A 635 -34.75 1.96 26.33
CA ALA A 635 -35.16 1.09 27.42
C ALA A 635 -34.67 -0.36 27.30
N GLY A 636 -34.01 -0.74 26.19
CA GLY A 636 -33.48 -2.09 26.01
C GLY A 636 -34.54 -3.19 25.89
N ALA A 637 -34.09 -4.45 25.97
CA ALA A 637 -34.96 -5.61 25.88
C ALA A 637 -35.74 -5.90 27.18
N ASP A 638 -35.20 -5.48 28.33
CA ASP A 638 -35.81 -5.61 29.65
C ASP A 638 -36.81 -4.49 29.98
N GLY A 639 -36.87 -3.46 29.13
CA GLY A 639 -37.77 -2.31 29.25
C GLY A 639 -37.41 -1.35 30.38
N ARG A 640 -36.22 -1.46 30.97
CA ARG A 640 -35.74 -0.65 32.09
C ARG A 640 -34.60 0.24 31.63
N ALA A 641 -34.81 1.56 31.68
CA ALA A 641 -33.72 2.50 31.40
C ALA A 641 -32.56 2.35 32.41
N ARG A 642 -31.33 2.54 31.93
CA ARG A 642 -30.07 2.41 32.70
C ARG A 642 -29.76 0.97 33.10
N SER A 643 -30.20 0.01 32.29
CA SER A 643 -29.85 -1.41 32.42
C SER A 643 -28.60 -1.73 31.58
N LYS A 644 -28.21 -3.01 31.55
CA LYS A 644 -27.06 -3.46 30.75
C LYS A 644 -27.40 -3.64 29.27
N ASP A 645 -28.68 -3.79 28.95
CA ASP A 645 -29.21 -4.05 27.61
C ASP A 645 -29.87 -2.81 26.98
N ASP A 646 -29.66 -1.62 27.55
CA ASP A 646 -30.06 -0.35 26.94
C ASP A 646 -29.59 -0.30 25.48
N TRP A 647 -30.47 0.14 24.57
CA TRP A 647 -30.23 0.21 23.12
C TRP A 647 -30.04 -1.13 22.41
N GLU A 648 -30.07 -2.26 23.12
CA GLU A 648 -30.10 -3.58 22.48
C GLU A 648 -31.46 -3.83 21.82
N LYS A 649 -31.45 -4.61 20.72
CA LYS A 649 -32.66 -5.04 19.98
C LYS A 649 -33.58 -3.88 19.55
N CYS A 650 -33.01 -2.71 19.26
CA CYS A 650 -33.73 -1.59 18.67
C CYS A 650 -34.43 -2.02 17.37
N SER A 651 -35.71 -1.66 17.22
CA SER A 651 -36.53 -1.99 16.06
C SER A 651 -37.43 -0.80 15.69
N GLY A 652 -37.57 -0.53 14.39
CA GLY A 652 -38.48 0.52 13.89
C GLY A 652 -37.87 1.51 12.88
N GLY A 653 -37.55 1.04 11.67
CA GLY A 653 -37.20 1.90 10.54
C GLY A 653 -35.90 2.68 10.72
N ALA A 654 -35.83 3.89 10.18
CA ALA A 654 -34.60 4.68 10.07
C ALA A 654 -33.91 5.01 11.41
N VAL A 655 -34.62 4.95 12.55
CA VAL A 655 -34.02 5.11 13.89
C VAL A 655 -32.96 4.03 14.15
N VAL A 656 -33.19 2.79 13.70
CA VAL A 656 -32.26 1.67 13.89
C VAL A 656 -30.95 1.92 13.15
N ASP A 657 -31.03 2.49 11.94
CA ASP A 657 -29.84 2.80 11.13
C ASP A 657 -28.98 3.89 11.81
N ILE A 658 -29.61 4.93 12.36
CA ILE A 658 -28.91 5.97 13.13
C ILE A 658 -28.32 5.42 14.43
N VAL A 659 -29.05 4.55 15.14
CA VAL A 659 -28.52 3.88 16.34
C VAL A 659 -27.30 3.04 15.98
N ALA A 660 -27.36 2.24 14.89
CA ALA A 660 -26.23 1.43 14.43
C ALA A 660 -25.01 2.30 14.08
N GLU A 661 -25.19 3.43 13.40
CA GLU A 661 -24.13 4.41 13.16
C GLU A 661 -23.58 5.01 14.47
N GLY A 662 -24.44 5.28 15.47
CA GLY A 662 -24.04 5.72 16.81
C GLY A 662 -23.26 4.68 17.62
N TRP A 663 -23.37 3.40 17.26
CA TRP A 663 -22.48 2.34 17.74
C TRP A 663 -21.14 2.26 16.98
N GLY A 664 -20.97 3.04 15.92
CA GLY A 664 -19.88 2.95 14.96
C GLY A 664 -20.01 1.75 14.03
N GLN A 665 -21.24 1.34 13.72
CA GLN A 665 -21.62 0.20 12.89
C GLN A 665 -22.45 0.66 11.68
N GLY A 666 -23.25 -0.25 11.10
CA GLY A 666 -24.03 0.06 9.89
C GLY A 666 -23.10 0.30 8.70
N HIS A 667 -23.20 1.48 8.10
CA HIS A 667 -22.39 1.94 6.98
C HIS A 667 -21.14 2.71 7.41
N ALA A 668 -20.98 3.04 8.70
CA ALA A 668 -19.76 3.62 9.25
C ALA A 668 -18.54 2.77 8.88
N ARG A 669 -17.51 3.40 8.31
CA ARG A 669 -16.27 2.74 7.91
C ARG A 669 -15.09 3.68 8.06
N SER A 670 -13.94 3.15 8.46
CA SER A 670 -12.69 3.89 8.52
C SER A 670 -11.49 2.94 8.38
N SER A 671 -10.37 3.47 7.90
CA SER A 671 -9.06 2.80 7.90
C SER A 671 -8.26 3.15 9.16
N ALA A 672 -7.16 2.45 9.41
CA ALA A 672 -6.24 2.85 10.49
C ALA A 672 -5.71 4.28 10.29
N LEU A 673 -5.34 4.64 9.06
CA LEU A 673 -4.93 6.00 8.74
C LEU A 673 -6.01 7.05 9.07
N GLY A 674 -7.27 6.79 8.75
CA GLY A 674 -8.35 7.75 9.01
C GLY A 674 -8.74 7.90 10.49
N ILE A 675 -8.65 6.82 11.27
CA ILE A 675 -8.79 6.88 12.73
C ILE A 675 -7.62 7.65 13.36
N ALA A 676 -6.38 7.41 12.90
CA ALA A 676 -5.22 8.17 13.33
C ALA A 676 -5.37 9.66 12.99
N GLY A 677 -5.85 9.97 11.78
CA GLY A 677 -6.10 11.36 11.37
C GLY A 677 -7.16 12.07 12.23
N MET A 678 -8.26 11.40 12.56
CA MET A 678 -9.26 11.91 13.50
C MET A 678 -8.64 12.24 14.86
N MET A 679 -7.85 11.31 15.42
CA MET A 679 -7.20 11.52 16.71
C MET A 679 -6.09 12.59 16.64
N ALA A 680 -5.41 12.75 15.51
CA ALA A 680 -4.44 13.83 15.30
C ALA A 680 -5.13 15.21 15.31
N THR A 681 -6.31 15.35 14.70
CA THR A 681 -7.12 16.58 14.79
C THR A 681 -7.54 16.88 16.24
N LEU A 682 -7.93 15.86 17.00
CA LEU A 682 -8.25 16.01 18.43
C LEU A 682 -7.03 16.46 19.25
N ALA A 683 -5.89 15.81 19.05
CA ALA A 683 -4.63 16.12 19.73
C ALA A 683 -4.15 17.54 19.41
N ALA A 684 -4.22 17.96 18.15
CA ALA A 684 -3.92 19.32 17.73
C ALA A 684 -4.84 20.34 18.41
N ALA A 685 -6.15 20.06 18.48
CA ALA A 685 -7.10 20.93 19.17
C ALA A 685 -6.79 21.06 20.67
N ALA A 686 -6.47 19.96 21.34
CA ALA A 686 -6.10 19.97 22.75
C ALA A 686 -4.75 20.66 23.02
N ASN A 687 -3.86 20.70 22.03
CA ASN A 687 -2.62 21.48 22.09
C ASN A 687 -2.85 22.99 21.84
N GLY A 688 -4.08 23.42 21.54
CA GLY A 688 -4.42 24.81 21.23
C GLY A 688 -4.12 25.22 19.79
N GLN A 689 -3.91 24.27 18.88
CA GLN A 689 -3.63 24.58 17.48
C GLN A 689 -4.92 25.01 16.76
N ALA A 690 -4.94 26.25 16.30
CA ALA A 690 -6.04 26.82 15.53
C ALA A 690 -6.15 26.25 14.12
N ASP A 691 -5.06 25.70 13.59
CA ASP A 691 -4.99 25.03 12.29
C ASP A 691 -4.46 23.61 12.44
N VAL A 692 -4.90 22.71 11.57
CA VAL A 692 -4.44 21.33 11.48
C VAL A 692 -4.06 20.99 10.06
N ARG A 693 -2.91 20.33 9.88
CA ARG A 693 -2.55 19.73 8.59
C ARG A 693 -3.12 18.33 8.52
N ARG A 694 -3.78 18.02 7.40
CA ARG A 694 -4.34 16.69 7.18
C ARG A 694 -3.22 15.66 6.93
N PRO A 695 -3.44 14.37 7.26
CA PRO A 695 -2.45 13.33 7.06
C PRO A 695 -1.97 13.25 5.61
N HIS A 696 -0.66 13.30 5.39
CA HIS A 696 -0.06 13.27 4.05
C HIS A 696 1.26 12.47 3.99
N LEU A 697 1.48 11.82 2.85
CA LEU A 697 2.65 10.95 2.61
C LEU A 697 3.82 11.67 1.93
N VAL A 698 3.54 12.71 1.13
CA VAL A 698 4.56 13.44 0.37
C VAL A 698 4.90 14.74 1.08
N GLU A 699 6.15 14.86 1.52
CA GLU A 699 6.68 16.08 2.12
C GLU A 699 6.95 17.14 1.04
N SER A 700 7.70 16.73 0.00
CA SER A 700 8.08 17.63 -1.08
C SER A 700 8.33 16.89 -2.39
N LEU A 701 8.32 17.67 -3.47
CA LEU A 701 8.69 17.25 -4.82
C LEU A 701 9.87 18.11 -5.28
N ARG A 702 10.89 17.52 -5.91
CA ARG A 702 12.15 18.20 -6.26
C ARG A 702 12.58 17.93 -7.69
N GLY A 703 13.10 18.96 -8.36
CA GLY A 703 13.84 18.81 -9.62
C GLY A 703 15.33 18.56 -9.36
N VAL A 704 16.12 18.47 -10.44
CA VAL A 704 17.59 18.45 -10.36
C VAL A 704 18.09 19.86 -9.99
N ALA A 705 18.92 19.95 -8.95
CA ALA A 705 19.53 21.21 -8.55
C ALA A 705 20.64 21.64 -9.52
N ASN A 706 20.46 22.81 -10.16
CA ASN A 706 21.40 23.37 -11.15
C ASN A 706 22.25 24.53 -10.58
N GLY A 707 22.68 24.44 -9.32
CA GLY A 707 23.46 25.51 -8.66
C GLY A 707 22.64 26.73 -8.18
N LYS A 708 21.31 26.66 -8.28
CA LYS A 708 20.34 27.50 -7.54
C LYS A 708 19.42 26.54 -6.78
N PRO A 709 18.91 26.89 -5.58
CA PRO A 709 17.94 26.05 -4.87
C PRO A 709 16.75 25.80 -5.79
N ALA A 710 16.65 24.59 -6.34
CA ALA A 710 15.57 24.17 -7.22
C ALA A 710 14.36 23.80 -6.36
N THR A 711 13.85 24.76 -5.59
CA THR A 711 12.63 24.55 -4.84
C THR A 711 11.48 24.53 -5.83
N LEU A 712 10.80 23.38 -5.93
CA LEU A 712 9.52 23.23 -6.60
C LEU A 712 8.39 23.99 -5.87
N ALA A 713 8.73 24.85 -4.89
CA ALA A 713 7.82 25.61 -4.04
C ALA A 713 6.69 26.28 -4.84
N SER A 714 6.99 26.82 -6.02
CA SER A 714 5.97 27.41 -6.89
C SER A 714 4.94 26.41 -7.46
N ALA A 715 5.28 25.14 -7.71
CA ALA A 715 4.34 24.09 -8.17
C ALA A 715 3.68 23.33 -7.02
N VAL A 716 4.40 23.22 -5.90
CA VAL A 716 3.96 22.66 -4.62
C VAL A 716 2.88 23.51 -3.94
N GLU A 717 3.06 24.84 -3.90
CA GLU A 717 2.04 25.79 -3.43
C GLU A 717 0.75 25.69 -4.27
N ARG A 718 0.86 25.37 -5.57
CA ARG A 718 -0.29 25.17 -6.47
C ARG A 718 -0.99 23.82 -6.37
N TRP A 719 -0.33 22.80 -5.83
CA TRP A 719 -0.98 21.54 -5.45
C TRP A 719 -1.47 21.54 -4.00
N GLU A 720 -1.36 22.69 -3.31
CA GLU A 720 -1.72 22.87 -1.91
C GLU A 720 -1.18 21.73 -1.05
N LEU A 721 0.14 21.44 -1.14
CA LEU A 721 0.77 20.39 -0.33
C LEU A 721 0.39 20.55 1.14
N ALA A 722 -0.49 19.67 1.62
CA ALA A 722 -0.96 19.60 3.01
C ALA A 722 -1.20 20.97 3.66
N ALA A 723 -1.88 21.89 2.95
CA ALA A 723 -2.18 23.21 3.48
C ALA A 723 -2.89 23.10 4.84
N PRO A 724 -2.47 23.85 5.88
CA PRO A 724 -3.18 23.89 7.14
C PRO A 724 -4.64 24.31 6.92
N GLN A 725 -5.56 23.63 7.60
CA GLN A 725 -6.98 23.96 7.60
C GLN A 725 -7.38 24.38 9.00
N ALA A 726 -8.30 25.33 9.10
CA ALA A 726 -8.87 25.73 10.38
C ALA A 726 -9.36 24.50 11.16
N ASN A 727 -8.83 24.33 12.36
CA ASN A 727 -9.25 23.29 13.28
C ASN A 727 -10.61 23.66 13.87
N ARG A 728 -11.64 22.91 13.47
CA ARG A 728 -13.02 23.17 13.87
C ARG A 728 -13.41 22.45 15.18
N VAL A 729 -12.48 21.74 15.80
CA VAL A 729 -12.69 21.08 17.09
C VAL A 729 -12.31 22.05 18.21
N SER A 730 -13.21 22.24 19.18
CA SER A 730 -12.95 23.12 20.33
C SER A 730 -11.79 22.63 21.18
N HIS A 731 -10.85 23.51 21.52
CA HIS A 731 -9.76 23.25 22.48
C HIS A 731 -10.28 22.69 23.80
N ASP A 732 -11.28 23.35 24.39
CA ASP A 732 -11.84 22.99 25.70
C ASP A 732 -12.49 21.61 25.69
N ALA A 733 -13.20 21.28 24.61
CA ALA A 733 -13.76 19.95 24.43
C ALA A 733 -12.67 18.90 24.25
N ALA A 734 -11.65 19.20 23.43
CA ALA A 734 -10.55 18.29 23.15
C ALA A 734 -9.73 17.95 24.40
N GLU A 735 -9.46 18.94 25.26
CA GLU A 735 -8.77 18.75 26.55
C GLU A 735 -9.54 17.77 27.46
N VAL A 736 -10.86 17.98 27.61
CA VAL A 736 -11.73 17.08 28.39
C VAL A 736 -11.73 15.66 27.82
N ILE A 737 -11.82 15.53 26.49
CA ILE A 737 -11.87 14.23 25.83
C ILE A 737 -10.55 13.48 26.03
N LEU A 738 -9.40 14.08 25.70
CA LEU A 738 -8.09 13.43 25.88
C LEU A 738 -7.80 13.14 27.35
N SER A 739 -8.23 14.02 28.27
CA SER A 739 -8.15 13.74 29.70
C SER A 739 -8.93 12.47 30.06
N GLY A 740 -10.15 12.27 29.56
CA GLY A 740 -10.90 11.03 29.75
C GLY A 740 -10.20 9.80 29.15
N LEU A 741 -9.66 9.93 27.94
CA LEU A 741 -8.95 8.85 27.25
C LEU A 741 -7.64 8.46 27.95
N SER A 742 -7.00 9.36 28.70
CA SER A 742 -5.80 9.06 29.50
C SER A 742 -6.02 8.07 30.66
N TYR A 743 -7.27 7.74 30.98
CA TYR A 743 -7.60 6.72 31.99
C TYR A 743 -7.95 5.35 31.37
N GLY A 744 -8.06 5.25 30.04
CA GLY A 744 -8.46 4.02 29.36
C GLY A 744 -7.57 2.82 29.67
N HIS A 745 -6.24 3.02 29.70
CA HIS A 745 -5.27 1.99 30.06
C HIS A 745 -5.06 1.84 31.57
N ARG A 746 -5.48 2.83 32.37
CA ARG A 746 -5.34 2.81 33.84
C ARG A 746 -6.45 2.01 34.50
N ALA A 747 -7.69 2.23 34.05
CA ALA A 747 -8.90 1.71 34.68
C ALA A 747 -10.03 1.38 33.69
N GLY A 748 -9.79 1.53 32.39
CA GLY A 748 -10.77 1.32 31.34
C GLY A 748 -10.55 0.05 30.52
N THR A 749 -11.07 0.07 29.28
CA THR A 749 -11.12 -1.09 28.38
C THR A 749 -9.77 -1.52 27.80
N SER A 750 -8.71 -0.70 27.87
CA SER A 750 -7.36 -1.09 27.45
C SER A 750 -6.45 -1.49 28.60
N ARG A 751 -6.94 -1.54 29.85
CA ARG A 751 -6.13 -1.89 31.02
C ARG A 751 -5.47 -3.26 30.90
N THR A 752 -6.23 -4.29 30.55
CA THR A 752 -5.71 -5.66 30.44
C THR A 752 -4.66 -5.80 29.35
N ALA A 753 -4.77 -5.03 28.25
CA ALA A 753 -3.76 -4.95 27.21
C ALA A 753 -2.50 -4.21 27.71
N CYS A 754 -2.66 -3.13 28.46
CA CYS A 754 -1.52 -2.45 29.07
C CYS A 754 -0.74 -3.38 29.99
N GLU A 755 -1.45 -4.14 30.83
CA GLU A 755 -0.86 -5.13 31.74
C GLU A 755 -0.22 -6.34 31.02
N GLN A 756 -0.43 -6.52 29.71
CA GLN A 756 0.35 -7.48 28.90
C GLN A 756 1.74 -6.94 28.55
N VAL A 757 1.86 -5.62 28.37
CA VAL A 757 3.06 -4.94 27.88
C VAL A 757 3.90 -4.41 29.03
N PHE A 758 3.24 -3.88 30.05
CA PHE A 758 3.82 -3.30 31.27
C PHE A 758 3.24 -4.01 32.50
N ASP A 759 3.72 -3.67 33.68
CA ASP A 759 3.06 -4.09 34.92
C ASP A 759 1.87 -3.17 35.29
N ALA A 760 1.00 -3.65 36.18
CA ALA A 760 -0.20 -2.91 36.58
C ALA A 760 0.10 -1.57 37.27
N ARG A 761 1.27 -1.41 37.91
CA ARG A 761 1.67 -0.14 38.53
C ARG A 761 2.10 0.84 37.44
N ALA A 762 2.99 0.43 36.55
CA ALA A 762 3.41 1.21 35.40
C ALA A 762 2.19 1.69 34.58
N CYS A 763 1.21 0.82 34.33
CA CYS A 763 -0.02 1.19 33.62
C CYS A 763 -0.82 2.32 34.29
N ARG A 764 -0.86 2.38 35.63
CA ARG A 764 -1.55 3.47 36.35
C ARG A 764 -0.79 4.79 36.26
N ASP A 765 0.53 4.72 36.17
CA ASP A 765 1.44 5.86 36.22
C ASP A 765 1.72 6.45 34.81
N ILE A 766 1.32 5.77 33.72
CA ILE A 766 1.48 6.28 32.35
C ILE A 766 0.58 7.50 32.12
N GLU A 767 1.21 8.67 31.96
CA GLU A 767 0.56 9.95 31.62
C GLU A 767 0.79 10.40 30.17
N TRP A 768 1.77 9.80 29.51
CA TRP A 768 2.15 10.13 28.13
C TRP A 768 1.25 9.49 27.08
N LEU A 769 0.19 8.76 27.45
CA LEU A 769 -0.71 8.03 26.56
C LEU A 769 -2.18 8.36 26.86
N ALA A 770 -2.98 8.64 25.83
CA ALA A 770 -4.43 8.80 25.93
C ALA A 770 -5.11 8.07 24.77
N GLY A 771 -5.86 7.00 25.07
CA GLY A 771 -6.34 6.08 24.03
C GLY A 771 -7.76 5.57 24.19
N LYS A 772 -8.30 5.07 23.08
CA LYS A 772 -9.65 4.50 22.97
C LYS A 772 -9.63 3.18 22.22
N THR A 773 -10.25 2.16 22.82
CA THR A 773 -10.55 0.89 22.12
C THR A 773 -11.83 0.97 21.31
N GLY A 774 -11.94 0.14 20.27
CA GLY A 774 -13.19 -0.13 19.57
C GLY A 774 -13.34 -1.62 19.26
N THR A 775 -14.46 -2.20 19.67
CA THR A 775 -14.85 -3.57 19.32
C THR A 775 -16.24 -3.46 18.69
N PRO A 776 -16.42 -3.65 17.37
CA PRO A 776 -17.76 -3.67 16.80
C PRO A 776 -18.49 -4.87 17.39
N SER A 777 -19.77 -4.71 17.76
CA SER A 777 -20.54 -5.85 18.23
C SER A 777 -20.86 -6.74 17.04
N PHE A 778 -20.28 -7.92 17.05
CA PHE A 778 -20.58 -8.96 16.08
C PHE A 778 -21.22 -10.12 16.81
N PRO A 779 -22.28 -10.74 16.26
CA PRO A 779 -22.76 -12.02 16.78
C PRO A 779 -21.65 -13.08 16.87
N SER A 780 -20.57 -12.94 16.07
CA SER A 780 -19.46 -13.88 16.04
C SER A 780 -18.71 -14.03 17.35
N ASP A 781 -18.70 -13.03 18.24
CA ASP A 781 -18.02 -13.14 19.54
C ASP A 781 -18.68 -14.17 20.48
N ASP A 782 -19.96 -14.47 20.26
CA ASP A 782 -20.72 -15.46 21.01
C ASP A 782 -20.62 -16.88 20.40
N PHE A 783 -20.13 -16.99 19.16
CA PHE A 783 -20.10 -18.23 18.40
C PHE A 783 -18.70 -18.87 18.34
N SER A 784 -18.65 -20.20 18.41
CA SER A 784 -17.49 -20.97 17.98
C SER A 784 -17.36 -20.99 16.45
N LEU A 785 -16.17 -21.33 15.94
CA LEU A 785 -15.93 -21.47 14.51
C LEU A 785 -16.91 -22.46 13.85
N ASP A 786 -17.22 -23.57 14.52
CA ASP A 786 -18.19 -24.54 13.99
C ASP A 786 -19.62 -23.97 13.92
N GLN A 787 -20.00 -23.11 14.88
CA GLN A 787 -21.28 -22.41 14.84
C GLN A 787 -21.29 -21.34 13.73
N LEU A 788 -20.19 -20.61 13.55
CA LEU A 788 -20.03 -19.66 12.45
C LEU A 788 -20.11 -20.33 11.08
N VAL A 789 -19.51 -21.50 10.91
CA VAL A 789 -19.63 -22.29 9.67
C VAL A 789 -21.08 -22.64 9.38
N LYS A 790 -21.85 -23.06 10.38
CA LYS A 790 -23.28 -23.38 10.19
C LYS A 790 -24.10 -22.14 9.81
N LEU A 791 -23.79 -20.98 10.40
CA LEU A 791 -24.42 -19.71 10.05
C LEU A 791 -24.06 -19.25 8.63
N CYS A 792 -22.82 -19.51 8.20
CA CYS A 792 -22.28 -19.11 6.90
C CYS A 792 -22.53 -20.12 5.76
N GLY A 793 -22.87 -21.37 6.10
CA GLY A 793 -22.79 -22.53 5.21
C GLY A 793 -24.10 -23.02 4.62
N ARG A 794 -25.17 -22.20 4.53
CA ARG A 794 -26.37 -22.53 3.72
C ARG A 794 -26.14 -22.09 2.27
N PRO A 795 -25.85 -23.00 1.32
CA PRO A 795 -25.46 -22.62 -0.04
C PRO A 795 -26.65 -22.58 -1.01
N ASP A 796 -27.79 -23.19 -0.68
CA ASP A 796 -28.88 -23.44 -1.63
C ASP A 796 -30.21 -22.89 -1.12
N GLU A 797 -30.50 -21.65 -1.52
CA GLU A 797 -31.80 -21.09 -1.88
C GLU A 797 -31.56 -19.59 -2.11
N ALA A 798 -32.11 -19.05 -3.19
CA ALA A 798 -31.97 -17.67 -3.64
C ALA A 798 -31.64 -16.71 -2.49
N ARG A 799 -30.35 -16.28 -2.39
CA ARG A 799 -29.91 -15.27 -1.43
C ARG A 799 -30.81 -14.05 -1.60
N ARG A 800 -31.81 -13.91 -0.72
CA ARG A 800 -32.53 -12.66 -0.55
C ARG A 800 -31.47 -11.62 -0.24
N SER A 801 -31.57 -10.44 -0.83
CA SER A 801 -30.62 -9.32 -0.75
C SER A 801 -30.27 -8.82 0.66
N ASN A 802 -30.79 -9.47 1.72
CA ASN A 802 -30.78 -9.01 3.10
C ASN A 802 -30.07 -9.95 4.10
N GLU A 803 -29.48 -11.08 3.67
CA GLU A 803 -28.59 -11.85 4.58
C GLU A 803 -27.17 -11.25 4.61
N PRO A 804 -26.61 -10.92 5.79
CA PRO A 804 -25.27 -10.34 5.87
C PRO A 804 -24.26 -11.34 5.33
N ALA A 805 -23.54 -10.95 4.28
CA ALA A 805 -22.39 -11.71 3.80
C ALA A 805 -21.45 -11.95 4.97
N CYS A 806 -20.89 -13.17 5.12
CA CYS A 806 -20.00 -13.53 6.23
C CYS A 806 -18.84 -12.55 6.46
N GLY A 807 -18.48 -11.72 5.48
CA GLY A 807 -17.55 -10.60 5.68
C GLY A 807 -17.96 -9.62 6.79
N ALA A 808 -19.26 -9.41 7.02
CA ALA A 808 -19.78 -8.61 8.13
C ALA A 808 -19.62 -9.29 9.51
N LEU A 809 -19.10 -10.52 9.58
CA LEU A 809 -18.82 -11.25 10.82
C LEU A 809 -17.31 -11.32 11.14
N ARG A 810 -16.45 -10.59 10.40
CA ARG A 810 -15.01 -10.56 10.65
C ARG A 810 -14.70 -9.90 12.01
N PRO A 811 -13.96 -10.57 12.91
CA PRO A 811 -13.84 -10.15 14.30
C PRO A 811 -12.76 -9.08 14.49
N TYR A 812 -13.05 -7.85 14.08
CA TYR A 812 -12.09 -6.75 14.20
C TYR A 812 -11.97 -6.20 15.64
N LYS A 813 -10.77 -5.73 16.00
CA LYS A 813 -10.51 -4.88 17.18
C LYS A 813 -9.66 -3.68 16.81
N TRP A 814 -9.98 -2.55 17.42
CA TRP A 814 -9.34 -1.26 17.23
C TRP A 814 -8.71 -0.76 18.52
N TYR A 815 -7.64 0.01 18.35
CA TYR A 815 -7.13 0.94 19.35
C TYR A 815 -6.56 2.18 18.67
N VAL A 816 -6.81 3.34 19.24
CA VAL A 816 -6.21 4.60 18.81
C VAL A 816 -5.75 5.38 20.02
N ALA A 817 -4.60 6.04 19.94
CA ALA A 817 -4.10 6.86 21.02
C ALA A 817 -3.28 8.06 20.53
N ALA A 818 -3.42 9.17 21.24
CA ALA A 818 -2.43 10.24 21.24
C ALA A 818 -1.35 9.92 22.29
N TYR A 819 -0.10 10.23 21.97
CA TYR A 819 1.01 10.06 22.90
C TYR A 819 2.05 11.16 22.76
N ARG A 820 2.86 11.33 23.82
CA ARG A 820 3.96 12.28 23.88
C ARG A 820 5.27 11.57 23.55
N SER A 821 6.13 12.24 22.77
CA SER A 821 7.49 11.77 22.43
C SER A 821 8.43 11.81 23.63
N ASP A 822 8.08 12.59 24.67
CA ASP A 822 8.76 12.59 25.97
C ASP A 822 7.84 11.89 26.99
N ALA A 823 8.27 10.71 27.45
CA ALA A 823 7.51 9.89 28.41
C ALA A 823 7.41 10.53 29.80
N HIS A 824 8.30 11.48 30.13
CA HIS A 824 8.33 12.16 31.42
C HIS A 824 7.79 13.59 31.37
N GLY A 825 7.49 14.09 30.18
CA GLY A 825 7.02 15.46 29.96
C GLY A 825 5.52 15.63 30.14
N SER A 826 5.12 16.78 30.69
CA SER A 826 3.74 17.27 30.68
C SER A 826 3.38 18.04 29.39
N GLY A 827 4.21 17.93 28.35
CA GLY A 827 4.14 18.73 27.13
C GLY A 827 2.97 18.42 26.19
N PRO A 828 2.97 19.00 24.98
CA PRO A 828 1.91 18.76 24.00
C PRO A 828 1.87 17.29 23.56
N TRP A 829 0.71 16.86 23.06
CA TRP A 829 0.59 15.60 22.34
C TRP A 829 1.33 15.72 21.01
N THR A 830 2.38 14.91 20.80
CA THR A 830 3.23 15.05 19.62
C THR A 830 2.87 14.05 18.53
N LYS A 831 2.35 12.87 18.90
CA LYS A 831 2.11 11.79 17.95
C LYS A 831 0.79 11.09 18.22
N VAL A 832 0.30 10.42 17.19
CA VAL A 832 -0.89 9.59 17.24
C VAL A 832 -0.61 8.25 16.56
N ILE A 833 -1.10 7.18 17.17
CA ILE A 833 -1.07 5.82 16.62
C ILE A 833 -2.49 5.26 16.53
N ALA A 834 -2.82 4.61 15.42
CA ALA A 834 -4.02 3.80 15.30
C ALA A 834 -3.67 2.39 14.82
N VAL A 835 -4.33 1.41 15.42
CA VAL A 835 -4.15 -0.01 15.12
C VAL A 835 -5.50 -0.67 14.88
N LEU A 836 -5.59 -1.37 13.75
CA LEU A 836 -6.69 -2.28 13.44
C LEU A 836 -6.15 -3.71 13.40
N THR A 837 -6.88 -4.64 14.00
CA THR A 837 -6.55 -6.07 13.96
C THR A 837 -7.76 -6.89 13.56
N GLU A 838 -7.54 -7.93 12.77
CA GLU A 838 -8.50 -9.03 12.63
C GLU A 838 -8.10 -10.15 13.59
N ARG A 839 -8.97 -10.46 14.57
CA ARG A 839 -8.66 -11.45 15.62
C ARG A 839 -8.58 -12.87 15.07
N ASN A 840 -7.83 -13.71 15.78
CA ASN A 840 -7.71 -15.14 15.50
C ASN A 840 -8.60 -15.98 16.42
N TRP A 841 -8.70 -17.27 16.14
CA TRP A 841 -9.47 -18.24 16.93
C TRP A 841 -8.56 -19.15 17.74
N THR A 842 -9.03 -19.58 18.90
CA THR A 842 -8.36 -20.57 19.74
C THR A 842 -8.45 -21.95 19.11
N VAL A 843 -7.35 -22.71 19.18
CA VAL A 843 -7.35 -24.13 18.78
C VAL A 843 -8.36 -24.90 19.65
N GLN A 844 -8.33 -24.63 20.96
CA GLN A 844 -9.27 -25.20 21.91
C GLN A 844 -10.61 -24.46 21.85
N GLY A 845 -11.66 -25.17 21.40
CA GLY A 845 -13.04 -24.66 21.40
C GLY A 845 -13.41 -23.73 20.24
N GLY A 846 -12.45 -23.32 19.39
CA GLY A 846 -12.73 -22.53 18.20
C GLY A 846 -13.36 -21.17 18.49
N ARG A 847 -13.09 -20.56 19.65
CA ARG A 847 -13.64 -19.24 20.02
C ARG A 847 -12.68 -18.15 19.58
N ILE A 848 -13.19 -16.95 19.36
CA ILE A 848 -12.35 -15.79 19.05
C ILE A 848 -11.47 -15.45 20.26
N HIS A 849 -10.18 -15.24 20.03
CA HIS A 849 -9.26 -14.75 21.04
C HIS A 849 -9.64 -13.32 21.46
N GLY A 850 -9.85 -13.12 22.76
CA GLY A 850 -10.33 -11.85 23.27
C GLY A 850 -11.74 -11.51 22.78
N ALA A 851 -12.68 -12.46 22.82
CA ALA A 851 -14.08 -12.25 22.46
C ALA A 851 -14.75 -11.19 23.37
N GLY A 852 -15.54 -10.30 22.79
CA GLY A 852 -16.08 -9.11 23.45
C GLY A 852 -14.97 -8.26 24.06
N ASP A 853 -15.23 -7.77 25.28
CA ASP A 853 -14.24 -7.08 26.12
C ASP A 853 -13.61 -8.03 27.16
N HIS A 854 -13.70 -9.35 26.95
CA HIS A 854 -13.04 -10.35 27.78
C HIS A 854 -11.61 -10.59 27.29
N GLY A 855 -10.62 -10.46 28.17
CA GLY A 855 -9.20 -10.60 27.83
C GLY A 855 -8.59 -9.32 27.23
N PRO A 856 -7.30 -9.34 26.86
CA PRO A 856 -6.62 -8.16 26.39
C PRO A 856 -7.00 -7.81 24.94
N ASN A 857 -6.94 -6.52 24.61
CA ASN A 857 -7.17 -6.03 23.27
C ASN A 857 -5.85 -6.04 22.47
N PRO A 858 -5.70 -6.91 21.46
CA PRO A 858 -4.45 -7.05 20.70
C PRO A 858 -4.07 -5.77 19.95
N ALA A 859 -5.02 -4.95 19.50
CA ALA A 859 -4.71 -3.68 18.86
C ALA A 859 -4.09 -2.68 19.85
N ALA A 860 -4.54 -2.68 21.10
CA ALA A 860 -3.98 -1.85 22.16
C ALA A 860 -2.57 -2.32 22.56
N GLU A 861 -2.36 -3.64 22.66
CA GLU A 861 -1.03 -4.20 22.91
C GLU A 861 -0.02 -3.81 21.83
N ILE A 862 -0.37 -3.98 20.56
CA ILE A 862 0.50 -3.61 19.42
C ILE A 862 0.87 -2.13 19.51
N ALA A 863 -0.12 -1.25 19.77
CA ALA A 863 0.14 0.18 19.87
C ALA A 863 1.10 0.50 21.03
N MET A 864 0.89 -0.10 22.20
CA MET A 864 1.71 0.12 23.39
C MET A 864 3.13 -0.46 23.26
N GLN A 865 3.30 -1.57 22.54
CA GLN A 865 4.61 -2.11 22.19
C GLN A 865 5.39 -1.15 21.29
N ILE A 866 4.73 -0.58 20.28
CA ILE A 866 5.38 0.36 19.35
C ILE A 866 5.73 1.65 20.08
N THR A 867 4.76 2.28 20.76
CA THR A 867 5.00 3.55 21.45
C THR A 867 5.98 3.38 22.62
N GLY A 868 5.84 2.33 23.43
CA GLY A 868 6.73 2.09 24.56
C GLY A 868 8.19 1.86 24.13
N ARG A 869 8.42 1.19 23.01
CA ARG A 869 9.77 1.00 22.45
C ARG A 869 10.32 2.26 21.82
N GLN A 870 9.49 3.00 21.08
CA GLN A 870 9.87 4.30 20.51
C GLN A 870 10.29 5.30 21.59
N LEU A 871 9.62 5.28 22.75
CA LEU A 871 9.94 6.13 23.91
C LEU A 871 11.09 5.59 24.77
N GLY A 872 11.62 4.41 24.47
CA GLY A 872 12.67 3.77 25.26
C GLY A 872 12.23 3.26 26.64
N VAL A 873 10.92 3.23 26.93
CA VAL A 873 10.37 2.70 28.21
C VAL A 873 10.21 1.18 28.20
N ILE A 874 10.28 0.55 27.02
CA ILE A 874 10.38 -0.91 26.86
C ILE A 874 11.78 -1.24 26.30
N PRO A 875 12.57 -2.11 26.95
CA PRO A 875 13.87 -2.54 26.45
C PRO A 875 13.77 -3.26 25.09
N GLY A 876 14.72 -3.00 24.20
CA GLY A 876 14.77 -3.53 22.84
C GLY A 876 14.69 -2.41 21.80
N ALA A 877 15.44 -2.55 20.71
CA ALA A 877 15.93 -1.45 19.89
C ALA A 877 14.93 -0.30 19.59
N ALA A 878 15.24 0.88 20.13
CA ALA A 878 15.28 2.16 19.42
C ALA A 878 16.45 2.97 20.02
N PRO A 879 17.19 3.76 19.21
CA PRO A 879 16.64 4.95 18.56
C PRO A 879 16.15 4.75 17.13
#